data_AF-A0A5C2RYG6-F1
#
_entry.id   AF-A0A5C2RYG6-F1
#
_cell.length_a   1.000
_cell.length_b   1.000
_cell.length_c   1.000
_cell.angle_alpha   90.00
_cell.angle_beta   90.00
_cell.angle_gamma   90.00
#
_symmetry.space_group_name_H-M   'P 1'
#
loop_
_entity.id
_entity.type
_entity.pdbx_description
1 polymer ?
#
loop_
_entity_poly.entity_id
_entity_poly.type
_entity_poly.pdbx_seq_one_letter_code
_entity_poly.pdbx_strand_id
1 'polypeptide(L)'
;MVSPGGLFISIKELTERALQLENSGSFDHASIDDVRTAYNDLQKALSVLNQVSNSRCRVNMLPNEVLLQIFLLVPHSCFWPLENGCRTQALKGAADLRNLTMVCHKWRMLALDHSALWATLYLMPPSPSLDFDQPKKCLARRQHGVLSVHYDDTEPFDVLQGQEHRVAEFQIHSSLSSSKGARQIPAYISFPMTSVERLVIWRSMEHEYGLAKNVYWHGMVPLFHGGPLPLRVLSLTNTMFLPCANQVSSLTHLGLWYGMDLSNTVLPCSVDDILHLLSQTPMLQEAVIHGLPTTDFDDDAADNELYYSFDEEELFDDYQGDDYYHDTDYYSISSSKSLPVVELHHLRIFSTFSWVTSHSNEDVRETGLPVFLLKHLRLPDSCYIRVDACTPAQISFLTSYLEPFRLDEPRVHCAYGLSPGWDPQMSIQLTNGRGLGGIRVDIVRAMVLRSGSQGSMLSAIGHLLSSPAFVDARTLWVSGNDETWDGLGVLCALRNIQTLFIDARDLQAPESQQSPADLNGLRLPPLLGLYPISTTSFPLLRTAYVPVRTQDALDNLRIALRSRPEIPHLHIQCFKGQYTHNSTTVDYISAAQVRTTLRGAAVELGPGLVVYEENVYAEKYSLSRVLPPVLRGETGDEYAWPPWLEGRLMNHLNEFRLREDRGGRY
;
A
#
# COMPACT_ATOMS: atom_id res chain seq x y z
N MET A 1 -41.96 36.93 15.85
CA MET A 1 -40.49 37.17 15.88
C MET A 1 -40.23 38.23 16.92
N VAL A 2 -39.47 37.91 17.98
CA VAL A 2 -38.99 38.91 18.95
C VAL A 2 -38.02 39.82 18.21
N SER A 3 -38.13 41.15 18.36
CA SER A 3 -37.18 42.06 17.72
C SER A 3 -35.77 41.79 18.27
N PRO A 4 -34.70 41.93 17.47
CA PRO A 4 -33.33 41.73 17.93
C PRO A 4 -33.02 42.49 19.23
N GLY A 5 -33.60 43.69 19.39
CA GLY A 5 -33.45 44.51 20.59
C GLY A 5 -33.99 43.86 21.87
N GLY A 6 -35.08 43.10 21.80
CA GLY A 6 -35.64 42.40 22.97
C GLY A 6 -34.74 41.25 23.47
N LEU A 7 -33.98 40.62 22.57
CA LEU A 7 -33.09 39.52 22.93
C LEU A 7 -31.84 40.01 23.66
N PHE A 8 -31.26 41.12 23.20
CA PHE A 8 -30.07 41.72 23.85
C PHE A 8 -30.38 42.25 25.25
N ILE A 9 -31.59 42.78 25.47
CA ILE A 9 -32.06 43.21 26.79
C ILE A 9 -32.14 42.01 27.73
N SER A 10 -32.72 40.90 27.29
CA SER A 10 -32.87 39.68 28.11
C SER A 10 -31.52 39.03 28.48
N ILE A 11 -30.52 39.03 27.60
CA ILE A 11 -29.17 38.50 27.91
C ILE A 11 -28.44 39.38 28.92
N LYS A 12 -28.53 40.70 28.76
CA LYS A 12 -27.97 41.66 29.70
C LYS A 12 -28.59 41.46 31.08
N GLU A 13 -29.91 41.37 31.16
CA GLU A 13 -30.64 41.14 32.43
C GLU A 13 -30.29 39.78 33.07
N LEU A 14 -30.12 38.72 32.28
CA LEU A 14 -29.69 37.40 32.78
C LEU A 14 -28.26 37.43 33.33
N THR A 15 -27.36 38.14 32.66
CA THR A 15 -25.95 38.28 33.08
C THR A 15 -25.86 39.14 34.35
N GLU A 16 -26.62 40.24 34.41
CA GLU A 16 -26.73 41.08 35.60
C GLU A 16 -27.33 40.32 36.78
N ARG A 17 -28.34 39.45 36.57
CA ARG A 17 -28.86 38.57 37.62
C ARG A 17 -27.86 37.52 38.09
N ALA A 18 -27.12 36.89 37.18
CA ALA A 18 -26.09 35.91 37.54
C ALA A 18 -24.97 36.56 38.37
N LEU A 19 -24.52 37.76 37.97
CA LEU A 19 -23.53 38.54 38.70
C LEU A 19 -24.06 39.05 40.05
N GLN A 20 -25.35 39.41 40.15
CA GLN A 20 -25.97 39.77 41.44
C GLN A 20 -26.02 38.57 42.40
N LEU A 21 -26.35 37.38 41.90
CA LEU A 21 -26.32 36.14 42.69
C LEU A 21 -24.90 35.81 43.18
N GLU A 22 -23.90 35.95 42.32
CA GLU A 22 -22.48 35.75 42.68
C GLU A 22 -22.02 36.74 43.76
N ASN A 23 -22.32 38.04 43.59
CA ASN A 23 -21.90 39.09 44.51
C ASN A 23 -22.64 39.07 45.86
N SER A 24 -23.83 38.45 45.92
CA SER A 24 -24.61 38.35 47.15
C SER A 24 -24.13 37.26 48.10
N GLY A 25 -23.21 36.39 47.68
CA GLY A 25 -22.76 35.22 48.45
C GLY A 25 -23.87 34.20 48.72
N SER A 26 -25.01 34.34 48.04
CA SER A 26 -26.27 33.64 48.35
C SER A 26 -26.49 32.39 47.48
N PHE A 27 -25.42 31.70 47.08
CA PHE A 27 -25.56 30.43 46.35
C PHE A 27 -26.26 29.35 47.20
N ASP A 28 -26.15 29.45 48.53
CA ASP A 28 -26.77 28.51 49.49
C ASP A 28 -28.29 28.66 49.61
N HIS A 29 -28.89 29.73 49.06
CA HIS A 29 -30.34 29.99 49.13
C HIS A 29 -31.05 29.95 47.78
N ALA A 30 -30.32 29.78 46.68
CA ALA A 30 -30.93 29.59 45.37
C ALA A 30 -31.52 28.17 45.27
N SER A 31 -32.81 28.06 44.95
CA SER A 31 -33.40 26.74 44.67
C SER A 31 -32.70 26.11 43.47
N ILE A 32 -32.45 24.79 43.51
CA ILE A 32 -31.91 24.02 42.37
C ILE A 32 -32.76 24.25 41.11
N ASP A 33 -34.07 24.47 41.26
CA ASP A 33 -34.98 24.73 40.15
C ASP A 33 -34.75 26.12 39.53
N ASP A 34 -34.40 27.14 40.33
CA ASP A 34 -34.08 28.48 39.83
C ASP A 34 -32.76 28.46 39.04
N VAL A 35 -31.76 27.72 39.55
CA VAL A 35 -30.48 27.51 38.86
C VAL A 35 -30.69 26.76 37.54
N ARG A 36 -31.48 25.68 37.54
CA ARG A 36 -31.80 24.90 36.33
C ARG A 36 -32.57 25.75 35.30
N THR A 37 -33.48 26.61 35.77
CA THR A 37 -34.24 27.53 34.89
C THR A 37 -33.32 28.57 34.26
N ALA A 38 -32.48 29.23 35.06
CA ALA A 38 -31.50 30.21 34.56
C ALA A 38 -30.51 29.58 33.56
N TYR A 39 -30.03 28.36 33.84
CA TYR A 39 -29.19 27.60 32.91
C TYR A 39 -29.89 27.30 31.59
N ASN A 40 -31.14 26.85 31.63
CA ASN A 40 -31.94 26.58 30.43
C ASN A 40 -32.17 27.86 29.61
N ASP A 41 -32.41 29.00 30.25
CA ASP A 41 -32.62 30.27 29.55
C ASP A 41 -31.32 30.81 28.95
N LEU A 42 -30.18 30.64 29.61
CA LEU A 42 -28.86 30.93 29.06
C LEU A 42 -28.56 30.06 27.82
N GLN A 43 -28.85 28.77 27.88
CA GLN A 43 -28.70 27.85 26.74
C GLN A 43 -29.57 28.26 25.55
N LYS A 44 -30.82 28.67 25.78
CA LYS A 44 -31.70 29.22 24.73
C LYS A 44 -31.11 30.50 24.13
N ALA A 45 -30.66 31.43 24.97
CA ALA A 45 -30.08 32.69 24.51
C ALA A 45 -28.80 32.48 23.68
N LEU A 46 -27.90 31.63 24.14
CA LEU A 46 -26.71 31.21 23.40
C LEU A 46 -27.06 30.56 22.06
N SER A 47 -28.07 29.69 22.03
CA SER A 47 -28.56 29.07 20.80
C SER A 47 -29.01 30.12 19.77
N VAL A 48 -29.77 31.13 20.20
CA VAL A 48 -30.21 32.22 19.30
C VAL A 48 -29.02 33.08 18.84
N LEU A 49 -28.09 33.45 19.74
CA LEU A 49 -26.89 34.20 19.34
C LEU A 49 -26.05 33.43 18.34
N ASN A 50 -25.84 32.14 18.56
CA ASN A 50 -25.14 31.26 17.65
C ASN A 50 -25.87 31.16 16.31
N GLN A 51 -27.20 31.10 16.30
CA GLN A 51 -27.99 31.12 15.07
C GLN A 51 -27.78 32.42 14.28
N VAL A 52 -27.78 33.58 14.95
CA VAL A 52 -27.54 34.88 14.32
C VAL A 52 -26.11 34.98 13.80
N SER A 53 -25.11 34.62 14.61
CA SER A 53 -23.70 34.60 14.22
C SER A 53 -23.49 33.69 13.00
N ASN A 54 -24.01 32.47 13.07
CA ASN A 54 -23.93 31.51 11.97
C ASN A 54 -24.63 32.03 10.71
N SER A 55 -25.81 32.66 10.81
CA SER A 55 -26.50 33.22 9.63
C SER A 55 -25.71 34.29 8.89
N ARG A 56 -24.76 34.96 9.57
CA ARG A 56 -23.89 35.99 9.00
C ARG A 56 -22.54 35.46 8.53
N CYS A 57 -22.19 34.22 8.88
CA CYS A 57 -20.97 33.60 8.38
C CYS A 57 -21.10 33.36 6.88
N ARG A 58 -20.11 33.82 6.09
CA ARG A 58 -20.13 33.72 4.61
C ARG A 58 -20.33 32.29 4.13
N VAL A 59 -19.75 31.31 4.83
CA VAL A 59 -19.89 29.88 4.51
C VAL A 59 -21.34 29.41 4.66
N ASN A 60 -22.08 29.92 5.64
CA ASN A 60 -23.49 29.54 5.84
C ASN A 60 -24.44 30.23 4.84
N MET A 61 -23.96 31.25 4.11
CA MET A 61 -24.68 31.89 3.02
C MET A 61 -24.55 31.14 1.69
N LEU A 62 -23.72 30.09 1.62
CA LEU A 62 -23.62 29.24 0.44
C LEU A 62 -24.97 28.58 0.11
N PRO A 63 -25.29 28.37 -1.19
CA PRO A 63 -26.44 27.58 -1.61
C PRO A 63 -26.40 26.17 -1.00
N ASN A 64 -27.58 25.59 -0.76
CA ASN A 64 -27.69 24.28 -0.14
C ASN A 64 -26.98 23.21 -0.97
N GLU A 65 -27.04 23.31 -2.29
CA GLU A 65 -26.42 22.41 -3.25
C GLU A 65 -24.89 22.42 -3.09
N VAL A 66 -24.29 23.60 -2.93
CA VAL A 66 -22.85 23.75 -2.73
C VAL A 66 -22.43 23.17 -1.38
N LEU A 67 -23.22 23.41 -0.32
CA LEU A 67 -22.97 22.82 1.00
C LEU A 67 -23.07 21.29 0.96
N LEU A 68 -24.06 20.73 0.27
CA LEU A 68 -24.20 19.28 0.12
C LEU A 68 -23.04 18.67 -0.65
N GLN A 69 -22.55 19.32 -1.71
CA GLN A 69 -21.33 18.89 -2.40
C GLN A 69 -20.12 18.92 -1.47
N ILE A 70 -19.96 19.97 -0.67
CA ILE A 70 -18.91 20.02 0.36
C ILE A 70 -19.09 18.87 1.37
N PHE A 71 -20.31 18.60 1.82
CA PHE A 71 -20.58 17.54 2.80
C PHE A 71 -20.27 16.15 2.23
N LEU A 72 -20.53 15.91 0.94
CA LEU A 72 -20.18 14.67 0.26
C LEU A 72 -18.65 14.49 0.14
N LEU A 73 -17.89 15.58 0.22
CA LEU A 73 -16.42 15.56 0.25
C LEU A 73 -15.84 15.45 1.67
N VAL A 74 -16.66 15.50 2.73
CA VAL A 74 -16.15 15.41 4.11
C VAL A 74 -15.74 13.98 4.49
N PRO A 75 -16.48 12.92 4.10
CA PRO A 75 -16.03 11.54 4.23
C PRO A 75 -14.89 11.22 3.24
N HIS A 76 -13.72 11.86 3.38
CA HIS A 76 -12.54 11.56 2.57
C HIS A 76 -11.63 10.56 3.29
N SER A 77 -12.10 9.33 3.40
CA SER A 77 -11.19 8.19 3.38
C SER A 77 -10.85 7.94 1.91
N CYS A 78 -9.64 8.31 1.47
CA CYS A 78 -9.15 8.00 0.13
C CYS A 78 -9.16 6.48 -0.05
N PHE A 79 -10.20 5.96 -0.69
CA PHE A 79 -10.36 4.54 -0.96
C PHE A 79 -9.41 4.12 -2.06
N TRP A 80 -8.33 3.42 -1.71
CA TRP A 80 -7.60 2.60 -2.68
C TRP A 80 -8.24 1.21 -2.67
N PRO A 81 -8.92 0.79 -3.76
CA PRO A 81 -9.94 -0.25 -3.69
C PRO A 81 -9.43 -1.68 -3.42
N LEU A 82 -8.14 -1.95 -3.66
CA LEU A 82 -7.52 -3.26 -3.39
C LEU A 82 -6.34 -3.17 -2.42
N GLU A 83 -5.68 -2.02 -2.32
CA GLU A 83 -4.30 -1.91 -1.87
C GLU A 83 -4.11 -1.69 -0.35
N ASN A 84 -5.01 -0.97 0.32
CA ASN A 84 -4.74 -0.46 1.67
C ASN A 84 -5.08 -1.41 2.82
N GLY A 85 -5.10 -2.73 2.58
CA GLY A 85 -5.27 -3.75 3.62
C GLY A 85 -6.24 -3.34 4.72
N CYS A 86 -7.42 -2.81 4.35
CA CYS A 86 -8.58 -2.45 5.18
C CYS A 86 -8.39 -1.72 6.53
N ARG A 87 -7.19 -1.34 6.98
CA ARG A 87 -6.98 -1.33 8.43
C ARG A 87 -7.59 -0.15 9.20
N THR A 88 -7.88 1.03 8.65
CA THR A 88 -8.32 2.14 9.54
C THR A 88 -9.12 3.31 8.95
N GLN A 89 -9.27 3.47 7.63
CA GLN A 89 -9.72 4.79 7.13
C GLN A 89 -11.24 4.98 7.09
N ALA A 90 -12.04 3.92 6.95
CA ALA A 90 -13.50 4.05 6.79
C ALA A 90 -14.23 4.56 8.04
N LEU A 91 -13.71 4.32 9.26
CA LEU A 91 -14.35 4.71 10.53
C LEU A 91 -14.59 6.23 10.67
N LYS A 92 -13.88 7.06 9.90
CA LYS A 92 -13.99 8.51 9.97
C LYS A 92 -15.30 9.06 9.37
N GLY A 93 -15.92 8.36 8.41
CA GLY A 93 -17.09 8.86 7.67
C GLY A 93 -18.28 9.31 8.53
N ALA A 94 -18.82 8.43 9.39
CA ALA A 94 -19.99 8.78 10.22
C ALA A 94 -19.65 9.76 11.35
N ALA A 95 -18.45 9.68 11.92
CA ALA A 95 -17.98 10.61 12.95
C ALA A 95 -17.79 12.02 12.38
N ASP A 96 -17.27 12.13 11.16
CA ASP A 96 -17.09 13.41 10.47
C ASP A 96 -18.44 14.03 10.09
N LEU A 97 -19.41 13.22 9.66
CA LEU A 97 -20.78 13.69 9.44
C LEU A 97 -21.45 14.17 10.73
N ARG A 98 -21.18 13.52 11.88
CA ARG A 98 -21.65 14.00 13.17
C ARG A 98 -21.13 15.42 13.44
N ASN A 99 -19.86 15.70 13.14
CA ASN A 99 -19.29 17.03 13.29
C ASN A 99 -20.02 18.06 12.42
N LEU A 100 -20.39 17.71 11.18
CA LEU A 100 -21.22 18.59 10.32
C LEU A 100 -22.57 18.91 10.94
N THR A 101 -23.22 17.93 11.59
CA THR A 101 -24.51 18.16 12.27
C THR A 101 -24.39 19.04 13.53
N MET A 102 -23.17 19.32 13.99
CA MET A 102 -22.92 20.15 15.17
C MET A 102 -22.57 21.62 14.84
N VAL A 103 -22.27 21.94 13.58
CA VAL A 103 -21.84 23.29 13.17
C VAL A 103 -22.93 24.35 13.38
N CYS A 104 -24.07 24.18 12.71
CA CYS A 104 -25.21 25.09 12.86
C CYS A 104 -26.51 24.39 12.49
N HIS A 105 -27.65 25.02 12.79
CA HIS A 105 -28.96 24.46 12.48
C HIS A 105 -29.15 24.17 10.97
N LYS A 106 -28.70 25.07 10.09
CA LYS A 106 -28.80 24.88 8.63
C LYS A 106 -28.03 23.64 8.18
N TRP A 107 -26.78 23.50 8.62
CA TRP A 107 -25.93 22.35 8.27
C TRP A 107 -26.51 21.05 8.82
N ARG A 108 -27.01 21.07 10.06
CA ARG A 108 -27.69 19.94 10.68
C ARG A 108 -28.88 19.47 9.85
N MET A 109 -29.79 20.38 9.49
CA MET A 109 -30.97 20.02 8.70
C MET A 109 -30.56 19.47 7.34
N LEU A 110 -29.67 20.17 6.62
CA LEU A 110 -29.18 19.70 5.31
C LEU A 110 -28.52 18.32 5.40
N ALA A 111 -27.67 18.11 6.39
CA ALA A 111 -26.98 16.85 6.57
C ALA A 111 -27.96 15.72 6.92
N LEU A 112 -28.92 15.96 7.83
CA LEU A 112 -29.91 14.98 8.24
C LEU A 112 -30.94 14.64 7.16
N ASP A 113 -31.34 15.63 6.35
CA ASP A 113 -32.34 15.48 5.29
C ASP A 113 -31.75 14.86 4.01
N HIS A 114 -30.42 14.94 3.81
CA HIS A 114 -29.77 14.39 2.63
C HIS A 114 -29.36 12.93 2.84
N SER A 115 -30.21 12.03 2.36
CA SER A 115 -30.10 10.57 2.54
C SER A 115 -28.79 9.96 2.01
N ALA A 116 -28.14 10.57 1.02
CA ALA A 116 -26.86 10.10 0.48
C ALA A 116 -25.70 10.22 1.48
N LEU A 117 -25.76 11.15 2.44
CA LEU A 117 -24.73 11.27 3.48
C LEU A 117 -24.80 10.11 4.47
N TRP A 118 -25.99 9.56 4.69
CA TRP A 118 -26.20 8.40 5.58
C TRP A 118 -26.12 7.08 4.84
N ALA A 119 -25.36 7.06 3.73
CA ALA A 119 -25.33 5.90 2.87
C ALA A 119 -24.57 4.70 3.42
N THR A 120 -23.61 5.02 4.30
CA THR A 120 -22.72 4.06 4.92
C THR A 120 -23.21 3.71 6.32
N LEU A 121 -23.36 2.42 6.59
CA LEU A 121 -23.72 1.86 7.89
C LEU A 121 -22.50 1.21 8.51
N TYR A 122 -22.28 1.45 9.80
CA TYR A 122 -21.24 0.80 10.58
C TYR A 122 -21.93 -0.07 11.63
N LEU A 123 -21.78 -1.37 11.49
CA LEU A 123 -22.24 -2.41 12.39
C LEU A 123 -21.01 -2.95 13.12
N MET A 124 -20.37 -2.08 13.89
CA MET A 124 -19.21 -2.42 14.70
C MET A 124 -19.64 -2.51 16.16
N PRO A 125 -19.00 -3.35 16.98
CA PRO A 125 -19.28 -3.40 18.40
C PRO A 125 -19.07 -2.00 18.95
N PRO A 126 -20.04 -1.46 19.68
CA PRO A 126 -19.82 -0.18 20.31
C PRO A 126 -18.64 -0.37 21.25
N SER A 127 -17.63 0.50 21.10
CA SER A 127 -16.87 0.94 22.27
C SER A 127 -17.90 1.15 23.38
N PRO A 128 -17.66 0.74 24.65
CA PRO A 128 -18.67 0.72 25.72
C PRO A 128 -19.45 2.04 25.96
N SER A 129 -19.08 3.11 25.27
CA SER A 129 -19.72 4.43 25.20
C SER A 129 -20.65 4.69 23.99
N LEU A 130 -20.75 3.81 22.99
CA LEU A 130 -21.50 4.04 21.74
C LEU A 130 -22.91 3.41 21.77
N ASP A 131 -23.88 4.16 21.24
CA ASP A 131 -25.30 3.83 21.20
C ASP A 131 -25.61 2.83 20.06
N PHE A 132 -25.99 1.60 20.41
CA PHE A 132 -26.42 0.54 19.48
C PHE A 132 -27.60 0.95 18.57
N ASP A 133 -28.36 2.01 18.88
CA ASP A 133 -29.43 2.48 18.02
C ASP A 133 -28.94 3.30 16.82
N GLN A 134 -27.66 3.65 16.74
CA GLN A 134 -27.14 4.49 15.66
C GLN A 134 -27.38 3.90 14.25
N PRO A 135 -27.11 2.60 13.98
CA PRO A 135 -27.39 2.02 12.66
C PRO A 135 -28.87 2.06 12.28
N LYS A 136 -29.78 1.79 13.23
CA LYS A 136 -31.23 1.88 13.03
C LYS A 136 -31.66 3.32 12.73
N LYS A 137 -31.08 4.30 13.43
CA LYS A 137 -31.32 5.73 13.17
C LYS A 137 -30.83 6.16 11.79
N CYS A 138 -29.67 5.67 11.35
CA CYS A 138 -29.15 5.91 9.99
C CYS A 138 -30.05 5.30 8.93
N LEU A 139 -30.48 4.04 9.12
CA LEU A 139 -31.43 3.35 8.24
C LEU A 139 -32.78 4.06 8.16
N ALA A 140 -33.33 4.51 9.29
CA ALA A 140 -34.59 5.24 9.33
C ALA A 140 -34.54 6.56 8.54
N ARG A 141 -33.37 7.22 8.54
CA ARG A 141 -33.12 8.43 7.72
C ARG A 141 -32.93 8.11 6.24
N ARG A 142 -32.54 6.88 5.92
CA ARG A 142 -32.28 6.43 4.55
C ARG A 142 -33.28 5.36 4.11
N GLN A 143 -34.48 5.81 3.75
CA GLN A 143 -35.54 4.92 3.26
C GLN A 143 -35.27 4.34 1.87
N HIS A 144 -34.44 4.99 1.05
CA HIS A 144 -34.18 4.60 -0.35
C HIS A 144 -32.68 4.71 -0.72
N GLY A 145 -32.28 4.01 -1.79
CA GLY A 145 -30.93 4.03 -2.35
C GLY A 145 -30.00 2.93 -1.83
N VAL A 146 -28.83 2.80 -2.47
CA VAL A 146 -27.84 1.73 -2.27
C VAL A 146 -26.98 1.92 -1.03
N LEU A 147 -26.97 0.97 -0.11
CA LEU A 147 -26.23 0.97 1.14
C LEU A 147 -24.79 0.48 0.94
N SER A 148 -23.86 1.13 1.64
CA SER A 148 -22.53 0.60 1.93
C SER A 148 -22.51 0.18 3.40
N VAL A 149 -22.10 -1.04 3.72
CA VAL A 149 -22.18 -1.59 5.07
C VAL A 149 -20.82 -2.10 5.49
N HIS A 150 -20.31 -1.57 6.60
CA HIS A 150 -19.15 -2.08 7.31
C HIS A 150 -19.64 -2.90 8.50
N TYR A 151 -19.23 -4.15 8.58
CA TYR A 151 -19.70 -5.11 9.55
C TYR A 151 -18.53 -5.73 10.30
N ASP A 152 -18.68 -5.84 11.60
CA ASP A 152 -17.79 -6.56 12.50
C ASP A 152 -18.53 -7.82 12.99
N ASP A 153 -17.86 -8.96 12.99
CA ASP A 153 -18.49 -10.27 13.22
C ASP A 153 -19.01 -10.50 14.65
N THR A 154 -18.85 -9.52 15.52
CA THR A 154 -19.40 -9.51 16.87
C THR A 154 -20.87 -9.06 16.95
N GLU A 155 -21.40 -8.35 15.95
CA GLU A 155 -22.76 -7.78 15.99
C GLU A 155 -23.81 -8.64 15.27
N PRO A 156 -25.09 -8.63 15.71
CA PRO A 156 -26.16 -9.37 15.05
C PRO A 156 -26.63 -8.71 13.72
N PHE A 157 -26.99 -9.55 12.74
CA PHE A 157 -27.44 -9.15 11.41
C PHE A 157 -28.83 -8.50 11.35
N ASP A 158 -29.59 -8.54 12.44
CA ASP A 158 -31.00 -8.17 12.49
C ASP A 158 -31.28 -6.74 12.00
N VAL A 159 -30.29 -5.84 12.12
CA VAL A 159 -30.37 -4.46 11.64
C VAL A 159 -30.57 -4.38 10.12
N LEU A 160 -30.01 -5.33 9.35
CA LEU A 160 -30.11 -5.35 7.89
C LEU A 160 -31.35 -6.09 7.38
N GLN A 161 -32.16 -6.68 8.27
CA GLN A 161 -33.34 -7.45 7.86
C GLN A 161 -34.32 -6.58 7.06
N GLY A 162 -34.66 -7.02 5.85
CA GLY A 162 -35.48 -6.28 4.89
C GLY A 162 -34.74 -5.20 4.08
N GLN A 163 -33.46 -4.96 4.33
CA GLN A 163 -32.61 -4.00 3.62
C GLN A 163 -31.55 -4.67 2.74
N GLU A 164 -31.55 -5.99 2.63
CA GLU A 164 -30.50 -6.81 2.02
C GLU A 164 -30.31 -6.48 0.53
N HIS A 165 -31.44 -6.29 -0.17
CA HIS A 165 -31.49 -5.91 -1.59
C HIS A 165 -30.93 -4.51 -1.87
N ARG A 166 -30.63 -3.71 -0.84
CA ARG A 166 -30.06 -2.37 -1.00
C ARG A 166 -28.55 -2.36 -0.79
N VAL A 167 -27.98 -3.41 -0.20
CA VAL A 167 -26.54 -3.47 0.10
C VAL A 167 -25.79 -3.68 -1.21
N ALA A 168 -25.13 -2.62 -1.69
CA ALA A 168 -24.29 -2.65 -2.89
C ALA A 168 -22.80 -2.83 -2.54
N GLU A 169 -22.39 -2.36 -1.37
CA GLU A 169 -21.06 -2.57 -0.83
C GLU A 169 -21.15 -3.20 0.56
N PHE A 170 -20.41 -4.28 0.76
CA PHE A 170 -20.35 -4.98 2.03
C PHE A 170 -18.90 -5.25 2.42
N GLN A 171 -18.47 -4.67 3.53
CA GLN A 171 -17.14 -4.82 4.09
C GLN A 171 -17.23 -5.49 5.45
N ILE A 172 -16.41 -6.51 5.67
CA ILE A 172 -16.47 -7.36 6.86
C ILE A 172 -15.10 -7.36 7.53
N HIS A 173 -15.07 -7.11 8.83
CA HIS A 173 -13.91 -7.29 9.70
C HIS A 173 -14.23 -8.44 10.65
N SER A 174 -13.57 -9.58 10.46
CA SER A 174 -13.80 -10.78 11.25
C SER A 174 -12.63 -11.01 12.20
N SER A 175 -12.92 -11.13 13.51
CA SER A 175 -11.94 -11.47 14.53
C SER A 175 -12.01 -12.96 14.86
N LEU A 176 -10.86 -13.63 14.89
CA LEU A 176 -10.74 -15.03 15.30
C LEU A 176 -10.98 -15.26 16.80
N SER A 177 -11.09 -14.21 17.60
CA SER A 177 -11.22 -14.28 19.06
C SER A 177 -12.46 -15.05 19.55
N SER A 178 -13.46 -15.28 18.69
CA SER A 178 -14.56 -16.20 19.03
C SER A 178 -14.10 -17.66 18.92
N SER A 179 -13.55 -18.19 20.01
CA SER A 179 -13.01 -19.56 20.19
C SER A 179 -13.91 -20.73 19.77
N LYS A 180 -15.16 -20.50 19.37
CA LYS A 180 -16.09 -21.51 18.86
C LYS A 180 -16.25 -21.51 17.32
N GLY A 181 -15.70 -20.52 16.61
CA GLY A 181 -16.04 -20.22 15.21
C GLY A 181 -15.09 -20.72 14.13
N ALA A 182 -13.88 -21.20 14.46
CA ALA A 182 -12.85 -21.50 13.46
C ALA A 182 -13.26 -22.58 12.42
N ARG A 183 -14.23 -23.44 12.73
CA ARG A 183 -14.72 -24.50 11.82
C ARG A 183 -16.01 -24.16 11.06
N GLN A 184 -16.64 -23.04 11.35
CA GLN A 184 -17.93 -22.70 10.75
C GLN A 184 -17.75 -21.66 9.66
N ILE A 185 -18.42 -21.90 8.53
CA ILE A 185 -18.64 -20.87 7.51
C ILE A 185 -19.35 -19.70 8.21
N PRO A 186 -18.79 -18.48 8.17
CA PRO A 186 -19.37 -17.36 8.88
C PRO A 186 -20.84 -17.11 8.48
N ALA A 187 -21.69 -16.84 9.47
CA ALA A 187 -23.14 -16.70 9.26
C ALA A 187 -23.51 -15.59 8.26
N TYR A 188 -22.65 -14.57 8.13
CA TYR A 188 -22.82 -13.47 7.19
C TYR A 188 -22.87 -13.91 5.72
N ILE A 189 -22.24 -15.05 5.39
CA ILE A 189 -22.23 -15.60 4.04
C ILE A 189 -23.62 -16.13 3.67
N SER A 190 -24.43 -16.53 4.64
CA SER A 190 -25.78 -17.04 4.40
C SER A 190 -26.84 -15.93 4.23
N PHE A 191 -26.47 -14.65 4.35
CA PHE A 191 -27.44 -13.56 4.31
C PHE A 191 -27.81 -13.19 2.85
N PRO A 192 -29.10 -12.98 2.48
CA PRO A 192 -29.54 -12.85 1.07
C PRO A 192 -29.20 -11.48 0.42
N MET A 193 -27.94 -11.09 0.37
CA MET A 193 -27.51 -9.83 -0.24
C MET A 193 -27.35 -9.97 -1.76
N THR A 194 -28.45 -9.85 -2.50
CA THR A 194 -28.49 -10.08 -3.95
C THR A 194 -27.95 -8.93 -4.81
N SER A 195 -27.69 -7.76 -4.22
CA SER A 195 -27.31 -6.54 -4.95
C SER A 195 -25.87 -6.10 -4.70
N VAL A 196 -25.05 -6.95 -4.05
CA VAL A 196 -23.66 -6.62 -3.70
C VAL A 196 -22.80 -6.56 -4.96
N GLU A 197 -22.29 -5.37 -5.26
CA GLU A 197 -21.33 -5.11 -6.33
C GLU A 197 -19.88 -5.10 -5.80
N ARG A 198 -19.68 -4.77 -4.51
CA ARG A 198 -18.36 -4.75 -3.87
C ARG A 198 -18.38 -5.52 -2.56
N LEU A 199 -17.58 -6.57 -2.48
CA LEU A 199 -17.42 -7.39 -1.27
C LEU A 199 -15.97 -7.34 -0.80
N VAL A 200 -15.77 -6.97 0.46
CA VAL A 200 -14.47 -6.97 1.10
C VAL A 200 -14.57 -7.76 2.40
N ILE A 201 -13.79 -8.81 2.55
CA ILE A 201 -13.76 -9.63 3.75
C ILE A 201 -12.34 -9.61 4.27
N TRP A 202 -12.18 -9.05 5.47
CA TRP A 202 -10.91 -8.98 6.16
C TRP A 202 -10.99 -9.80 7.44
N ARG A 203 -10.12 -10.80 7.57
CA ARG A 203 -10.01 -11.61 8.77
C ARG A 203 -8.68 -11.34 9.47
N SER A 204 -8.76 -10.88 10.71
CA SER A 204 -7.58 -10.65 11.55
C SER A 204 -7.21 -11.93 12.28
N MET A 205 -5.97 -12.40 12.12
CA MET A 205 -5.37 -13.51 12.87
C MET A 205 -4.59 -12.93 14.05
N GLU A 206 -5.25 -12.23 14.97
CA GLU A 206 -4.55 -11.62 16.12
C GLU A 206 -3.91 -12.69 17.02
N HIS A 207 -2.59 -12.63 17.19
CA HIS A 207 -1.68 -13.09 18.28
C HIS A 207 -1.88 -14.46 18.96
N GLU A 208 -2.91 -15.21 18.65
CA GLU A 208 -3.15 -16.53 19.20
C GLU A 208 -2.49 -17.57 18.31
N TYR A 209 -1.16 -17.66 18.43
CA TYR A 209 -0.31 -18.67 17.76
C TYR A 209 -0.85 -20.10 17.85
N GLY A 210 -1.71 -20.40 18.84
CA GLY A 210 -2.36 -21.70 19.00
C GLY A 210 -3.64 -21.91 18.15
N LEU A 211 -4.41 -20.87 17.83
CA LEU A 211 -5.71 -21.04 17.15
C LEU A 211 -5.58 -21.35 15.67
N ALA A 212 -4.51 -20.89 15.05
CA ALA A 212 -4.35 -21.00 13.62
C ALA A 212 -4.12 -22.46 13.15
N LYS A 213 -3.74 -23.38 14.07
CA LYS A 213 -3.76 -24.83 13.84
C LYS A 213 -5.17 -25.40 13.58
N ASN A 214 -6.23 -24.68 13.96
CA ASN A 214 -7.63 -25.11 13.82
C ASN A 214 -8.35 -24.47 12.63
N VAL A 215 -7.63 -23.77 11.75
CA VAL A 215 -8.20 -23.14 10.57
C VAL A 215 -8.25 -24.17 9.44
N TYR A 216 -9.46 -24.46 8.95
CA TYR A 216 -9.68 -25.41 7.86
C TYR A 216 -10.11 -24.69 6.59
N TRP A 217 -9.54 -25.09 5.46
CA TRP A 217 -10.02 -24.66 4.15
C TRP A 217 -11.39 -25.26 3.86
N HIS A 218 -12.36 -24.42 3.51
CA HIS A 218 -13.73 -24.82 3.15
C HIS A 218 -13.95 -24.97 1.64
N GLY A 219 -12.93 -24.73 0.81
CA GLY A 219 -13.06 -24.80 -0.64
C GLY A 219 -13.90 -23.67 -1.22
N MET A 220 -14.65 -23.99 -2.27
CA MET A 220 -15.56 -23.08 -2.94
C MET A 220 -16.91 -23.03 -2.20
N VAL A 221 -17.28 -21.88 -1.66
CA VAL A 221 -18.49 -21.67 -0.85
C VAL A 221 -19.46 -20.70 -1.56
N PRO A 222 -20.76 -21.02 -1.63
CA PRO A 222 -21.75 -20.11 -2.20
C PRO A 222 -21.98 -18.91 -1.27
N LEU A 223 -21.80 -17.70 -1.79
CA LEU A 223 -22.13 -16.45 -1.13
C LEU A 223 -23.64 -16.17 -1.20
N PHE A 224 -24.22 -15.62 -0.14
CA PHE A 224 -25.56 -15.03 -0.12
C PHE A 224 -26.66 -15.91 -0.74
N HIS A 225 -26.73 -17.18 -0.31
CA HIS A 225 -27.61 -18.24 -0.84
C HIS A 225 -27.29 -18.78 -2.25
N GLY A 226 -26.11 -18.49 -2.80
CA GLY A 226 -25.61 -19.11 -4.03
C GLY A 226 -26.23 -18.59 -5.33
N GLY A 227 -27.04 -17.53 -5.28
CA GLY A 227 -27.55 -16.86 -6.47
C GLY A 227 -26.47 -16.09 -7.24
N PRO A 228 -26.72 -15.72 -8.51
CA PRO A 228 -25.81 -14.84 -9.26
C PRO A 228 -25.76 -13.47 -8.57
N LEU A 229 -24.56 -12.91 -8.45
CA LEU A 229 -24.32 -11.61 -7.84
C LEU A 229 -23.77 -10.64 -8.90
N PRO A 230 -24.13 -9.34 -8.86
CA PRO A 230 -23.54 -8.33 -9.73
C PRO A 230 -22.14 -7.91 -9.24
N LEU A 231 -21.38 -8.86 -8.67
CA LEU A 231 -20.12 -8.61 -7.98
C LEU A 231 -19.05 -8.16 -8.99
N ARG A 232 -18.55 -6.94 -8.79
CA ARG A 232 -17.50 -6.31 -9.61
C ARG A 232 -16.16 -6.26 -8.90
N VAL A 233 -16.16 -6.10 -7.59
CA VAL A 233 -14.95 -6.01 -6.75
C VAL A 233 -15.05 -7.03 -5.63
N LEU A 234 -14.03 -7.88 -5.51
CA LEU A 234 -13.91 -8.88 -4.46
C LEU A 234 -12.53 -8.76 -3.85
N SER A 235 -12.45 -8.52 -2.54
CA SER A 235 -11.20 -8.56 -1.79
C SER A 235 -11.35 -9.49 -0.59
N LEU A 236 -10.52 -10.51 -0.51
CA LEU A 236 -10.54 -11.52 0.54
C LEU A 236 -9.18 -11.54 1.24
N THR A 237 -9.15 -11.25 2.54
CA THR A 237 -7.94 -11.31 3.37
C THR A 237 -8.09 -12.37 4.44
N ASN A 238 -7.16 -13.33 4.44
CA ASN A 238 -7.10 -14.46 5.35
C ASN A 238 -8.41 -15.26 5.43
N THR A 239 -9.18 -15.32 4.33
CA THR A 239 -10.44 -16.08 4.28
C THR A 239 -10.18 -17.56 4.09
N MET A 240 -11.06 -18.39 4.65
CA MET A 240 -10.91 -19.86 4.61
C MET A 240 -11.73 -20.48 3.47
N PHE A 241 -12.12 -19.69 2.47
CA PHE A 241 -12.92 -20.11 1.32
C PHE A 241 -12.73 -19.16 0.15
N LEU A 242 -13.11 -19.62 -1.05
CA LEU A 242 -13.35 -18.80 -2.24
C LEU A 242 -14.83 -18.87 -2.63
N PRO A 243 -15.40 -17.85 -3.31
CA PRO A 243 -16.79 -17.90 -3.75
C PRO A 243 -17.01 -18.89 -4.90
N CYS A 244 -18.19 -19.50 -4.98
CA CYS A 244 -18.55 -20.37 -6.10
C CYS A 244 -18.52 -19.65 -7.47
N ALA A 245 -18.16 -20.43 -8.50
CA ALA A 245 -18.00 -20.03 -9.90
C ALA A 245 -19.14 -19.15 -10.47
N ASN A 246 -20.40 -19.50 -10.17
CA ASN A 246 -21.58 -18.87 -10.75
C ASN A 246 -21.84 -17.44 -10.24
N GLN A 247 -21.03 -16.93 -9.31
CA GLN A 247 -21.26 -15.65 -8.62
C GLN A 247 -20.24 -14.57 -8.96
N VAL A 248 -19.19 -14.93 -9.70
CA VAL A 248 -18.03 -14.06 -9.96
C VAL A 248 -17.86 -13.71 -11.45
N SER A 249 -18.82 -14.06 -12.30
CA SER A 249 -18.71 -13.84 -13.75
C SER A 249 -18.63 -12.37 -14.16
N SER A 250 -19.16 -11.45 -13.34
CA SER A 250 -19.06 -10.00 -13.52
C SER A 250 -17.84 -9.37 -12.87
N LEU A 251 -16.96 -10.16 -12.25
CA LEU A 251 -15.85 -9.64 -11.47
C LEU A 251 -14.85 -8.94 -12.39
N THR A 252 -14.49 -7.72 -12.01
CA THR A 252 -13.52 -6.87 -12.70
C THR A 252 -12.26 -6.66 -11.86
N HIS A 253 -12.37 -6.75 -10.54
CA HIS A 253 -11.28 -6.55 -9.59
C HIS A 253 -11.28 -7.67 -8.56
N LEU A 254 -10.14 -8.36 -8.42
CA LEU A 254 -9.93 -9.43 -7.47
C LEU A 254 -8.70 -9.12 -6.61
N GLY A 255 -8.88 -9.17 -5.28
CA GLY A 255 -7.81 -9.16 -4.29
C GLY A 255 -7.91 -10.42 -3.43
N LEU A 256 -6.86 -11.22 -3.39
CA LEU A 256 -6.71 -12.36 -2.49
C LEU A 256 -5.46 -12.11 -1.66
N TRP A 257 -5.57 -12.12 -0.35
CA TRP A 257 -4.51 -11.74 0.57
C TRP A 257 -4.40 -12.78 1.66
N TYR A 258 -3.33 -13.55 1.67
CA TYR A 258 -3.08 -14.60 2.64
C TYR A 258 -1.77 -14.31 3.38
N GLY A 259 -1.60 -14.85 4.59
CA GLY A 259 -0.33 -14.73 5.32
C GLY A 259 0.07 -13.32 5.74
N MET A 260 -0.88 -12.37 5.79
CA MET A 260 -0.63 -10.99 6.23
C MET A 260 -0.40 -10.84 7.75
N ASP A 261 -0.55 -11.92 8.52
CA ASP A 261 -0.36 -11.89 9.98
C ASP A 261 0.84 -12.75 10.40
N LEU A 262 1.52 -12.31 11.46
CA LEU A 262 2.81 -12.81 11.99
C LEU A 262 2.91 -14.30 12.28
N SER A 263 1.78 -14.98 12.48
CA SER A 263 1.76 -16.41 12.71
C SER A 263 1.93 -17.12 11.36
N ASN A 264 2.97 -17.95 11.22
CA ASN A 264 3.34 -18.82 10.08
C ASN A 264 2.22 -19.78 9.61
N THR A 265 1.01 -19.29 9.46
CA THR A 265 -0.19 -20.07 9.29
C THR A 265 -0.60 -19.96 7.85
N VAL A 266 -0.05 -20.94 7.14
CA VAL A 266 -0.25 -21.21 5.75
C VAL A 266 -1.71 -21.62 5.56
N LEU A 267 -2.54 -20.71 5.06
CA LEU A 267 -3.96 -20.98 4.80
C LEU A 267 -4.08 -21.96 3.62
N PRO A 268 -4.73 -23.14 3.76
CA PRO A 268 -4.66 -24.22 2.77
C PRO A 268 -5.50 -23.99 1.49
N CYS A 269 -5.48 -22.78 0.93
CA CYS A 269 -6.06 -22.52 -0.39
C CYS A 269 -5.22 -23.24 -1.45
N SER A 270 -5.84 -24.18 -2.17
CA SER A 270 -5.15 -24.88 -3.26
C SER A 270 -4.97 -23.95 -4.48
N VAL A 271 -3.90 -24.15 -5.25
CA VAL A 271 -3.71 -23.47 -6.54
C VAL A 271 -4.88 -23.80 -7.50
N ASP A 272 -5.43 -25.02 -7.41
CA ASP A 272 -6.55 -25.49 -8.22
C ASP A 272 -7.80 -24.65 -8.00
N ASP A 273 -8.13 -24.34 -6.74
CA ASP A 273 -9.28 -23.50 -6.40
C ASP A 273 -9.13 -22.08 -6.96
N ILE A 274 -7.91 -21.54 -6.97
CA ILE A 274 -7.63 -20.20 -7.49
C ILE A 274 -7.71 -20.19 -9.01
N LEU A 275 -7.12 -21.18 -9.68
CA LEU A 275 -7.26 -21.32 -11.13
C LEU A 275 -8.73 -21.55 -11.51
N HIS A 276 -9.45 -22.33 -10.71
CA HIS A 276 -10.89 -22.51 -10.90
C HIS A 276 -11.61 -21.18 -10.76
N LEU A 277 -11.37 -20.39 -9.71
CA LEU A 277 -11.95 -19.05 -9.55
C LEU A 277 -11.62 -18.14 -10.74
N LEU A 278 -10.36 -18.04 -11.15
CA LEU A 278 -9.90 -17.22 -12.27
C LEU A 278 -10.52 -17.64 -13.60
N SER A 279 -10.76 -18.94 -13.80
CA SER A 279 -11.44 -19.44 -15.00
C SER A 279 -12.91 -18.98 -15.13
N GLN A 280 -13.49 -18.49 -14.03
CA GLN A 280 -14.89 -18.08 -13.93
C GLN A 280 -15.05 -16.56 -13.90
N THR A 281 -13.94 -15.80 -14.04
CA THR A 281 -13.92 -14.34 -14.02
C THR A 281 -13.46 -13.78 -15.38
N PRO A 282 -14.19 -14.03 -16.48
CA PRO A 282 -13.74 -13.64 -17.81
C PRO A 282 -13.58 -12.11 -17.96
N MET A 283 -14.33 -11.32 -17.18
CA MET A 283 -14.30 -9.85 -17.20
C MET A 283 -13.20 -9.24 -16.33
N LEU A 284 -12.31 -10.05 -15.74
CA LEU A 284 -11.32 -9.59 -14.78
C LEU A 284 -10.34 -8.62 -15.44
N GLN A 285 -10.19 -7.44 -14.85
CA GLN A 285 -9.31 -6.37 -15.30
C GLN A 285 -8.11 -6.22 -14.37
N GLU A 286 -8.31 -6.44 -13.06
CA GLU A 286 -7.26 -6.35 -12.06
C GLU A 286 -7.30 -7.57 -11.13
N ALA A 287 -6.15 -8.18 -10.91
CA ALA A 287 -5.98 -9.30 -10.00
C ALA A 287 -4.74 -9.09 -9.13
N VAL A 288 -4.93 -9.09 -7.82
CA VAL A 288 -3.86 -9.15 -6.84
C VAL A 288 -4.04 -10.41 -6.01
N ILE A 289 -3.03 -11.27 -5.99
CA ILE A 289 -3.06 -12.54 -5.27
C ILE A 289 -1.78 -12.64 -4.46
N HIS A 290 -1.87 -12.42 -3.16
CA HIS A 290 -0.75 -12.42 -2.26
C HIS A 290 -0.86 -13.57 -1.27
N GLY A 291 0.29 -14.19 -1.00
CA GLY A 291 0.49 -14.94 0.22
C GLY A 291 0.07 -16.41 0.24
N LEU A 292 0.02 -17.05 -0.94
CA LEU A 292 -0.40 -18.46 -1.00
C LEU A 292 0.63 -19.40 -0.37
N PRO A 293 0.16 -20.51 0.23
CA PRO A 293 1.00 -21.65 0.54
C PRO A 293 1.80 -22.09 -0.67
N THR A 294 3.09 -22.28 -0.48
CA THR A 294 3.80 -23.33 -1.21
C THR A 294 3.30 -24.64 -0.63
N THR A 295 2.38 -25.32 -1.32
CA THR A 295 2.08 -26.73 -1.00
C THR A 295 3.39 -27.49 -1.11
N ASP A 296 3.82 -28.12 -0.02
CA ASP A 296 5.08 -28.86 0.14
C ASP A 296 5.61 -29.43 -1.19
N PHE A 297 6.78 -28.94 -1.62
CA PHE A 297 7.56 -29.63 -2.62
C PHE A 297 8.20 -30.85 -1.96
N ASP A 298 7.42 -31.94 -1.86
CA ASP A 298 7.94 -33.31 -1.69
C ASP A 298 8.76 -33.78 -2.93
N ASP A 299 9.32 -32.85 -3.72
CA ASP A 299 10.42 -33.11 -4.65
C ASP A 299 11.74 -33.02 -3.87
N ASP A 300 11.94 -34.03 -3.03
CA ASP A 300 13.16 -34.39 -2.28
C ASP A 300 14.44 -34.53 -3.15
N ALA A 301 14.42 -34.11 -4.42
CA ALA A 301 15.51 -34.33 -5.38
C ALA A 301 16.03 -33.07 -6.11
N ALA A 302 15.40 -31.90 -5.98
CA ALA A 302 15.88 -30.71 -6.73
C ALA A 302 16.05 -29.42 -5.91
N ASP A 303 15.26 -29.18 -4.85
CA ASP A 303 15.22 -27.85 -4.21
C ASP A 303 15.35 -27.85 -2.67
N ASN A 304 15.62 -29.00 -2.04
CA ASN A 304 15.70 -29.15 -0.57
C ASN A 304 16.96 -28.60 0.14
N GLU A 305 17.71 -27.69 -0.50
CA GLU A 305 18.77 -26.91 0.19
C GLU A 305 18.31 -25.51 0.65
N LEU A 306 17.04 -25.12 0.41
CA LEU A 306 16.59 -23.73 0.63
C LEU A 306 15.42 -23.53 1.58
N TYR A 307 14.85 -24.59 2.15
CA TYR A 307 13.98 -24.45 3.30
C TYR A 307 14.81 -24.44 4.58
N TYR A 308 14.77 -23.30 5.27
CA TYR A 308 15.47 -23.06 6.52
C TYR A 308 15.13 -24.16 7.54
N SER A 309 16.11 -25.01 7.87
CA SER A 309 16.25 -25.38 9.27
C SER A 309 16.58 -24.08 10.00
N PHE A 310 15.59 -23.52 10.68
CA PHE A 310 15.93 -22.81 11.89
C PHE A 310 16.60 -23.86 12.77
N ASP A 311 17.92 -23.77 12.93
CA ASP A 311 18.63 -24.45 14.01
C ASP A 311 18.13 -23.82 15.33
N GLU A 312 16.88 -24.13 15.69
CA GLU A 312 16.30 -23.93 17.02
C GLU A 312 16.71 -25.08 17.96
N GLU A 313 17.67 -25.92 17.56
CA GLU A 313 18.21 -27.01 18.38
C GLU A 313 18.90 -26.54 19.67
N GLU A 314 19.13 -25.23 19.89
CA GLU A 314 19.79 -24.75 21.13
C GLU A 314 18.87 -24.03 22.13
N LEU A 315 17.54 -23.93 21.92
CA LEU A 315 16.67 -23.15 22.83
C LEU A 315 15.47 -23.88 23.47
N PHE A 316 15.29 -25.18 23.23
CA PHE A 316 14.15 -25.95 23.78
C PHE A 316 14.50 -27.28 24.46
N ASP A 317 15.71 -27.44 24.98
CA ASP A 317 16.20 -28.72 25.54
C ASP A 317 15.54 -29.18 26.86
N ASP A 318 14.61 -28.43 27.46
CA ASP A 318 14.01 -28.78 28.77
C ASP A 318 12.49 -29.07 28.77
N TYR A 319 11.82 -29.13 27.61
CA TYR A 319 10.39 -29.51 27.55
C TYR A 319 10.19 -30.99 27.20
N GLN A 320 10.65 -31.88 28.08
CA GLN A 320 10.23 -33.29 28.08
C GLN A 320 8.81 -33.41 28.66
N GLY A 321 7.79 -33.44 27.81
CA GLY A 321 6.41 -33.63 28.26
C GLY A 321 5.41 -33.85 27.14
N ASP A 322 5.08 -35.13 26.95
CA ASP A 322 3.94 -35.73 26.23
C ASP A 322 3.96 -35.76 24.69
N ASP A 323 3.93 -37.01 24.20
CA ASP A 323 3.73 -37.48 22.82
C ASP A 323 2.47 -36.89 22.17
N TYR A 324 2.51 -35.65 21.70
CA TYR A 324 1.54 -35.14 20.73
C TYR A 324 1.99 -35.56 19.34
N TYR A 325 1.55 -36.75 18.92
CA TYR A 325 1.58 -37.15 17.52
C TYR A 325 0.87 -36.07 16.69
N HIS A 326 1.65 -35.30 15.93
CA HIS A 326 1.15 -34.48 14.86
C HIS A 326 0.59 -35.41 13.79
N ASP A 327 -0.71 -35.69 13.87
CA ASP A 327 -1.50 -36.31 12.81
C ASP A 327 -1.67 -35.27 11.69
N THR A 328 -0.55 -34.92 11.05
CA THR A 328 -0.49 -34.08 9.87
C THR A 328 -0.64 -34.98 8.66
N ASP A 329 -1.79 -35.63 8.54
CA ASP A 329 -2.34 -36.06 7.26
C ASP A 329 -2.72 -34.78 6.47
N TYR A 330 -1.71 -33.96 6.15
CA TYR A 330 -1.85 -32.93 5.13
C TYR A 330 -2.20 -33.68 3.86
N TYR A 331 -3.36 -33.33 3.30
CA TYR A 331 -3.86 -33.89 2.06
C TYR A 331 -2.77 -33.78 0.98
N SER A 332 -2.01 -34.86 0.78
CA SER A 332 -1.24 -35.08 -0.43
C SER A 332 -2.27 -35.23 -1.55
N ILE A 333 -2.68 -34.11 -2.12
CA ILE A 333 -3.52 -34.07 -3.32
C ILE A 333 -2.60 -34.47 -4.47
N SER A 334 -2.29 -35.77 -4.53
CA SER A 334 -1.69 -36.46 -5.67
C SER A 334 -2.71 -36.53 -6.80
N SER A 335 -3.07 -35.37 -7.31
CA SER A 335 -3.87 -35.21 -8.51
C SER A 335 -2.89 -35.23 -9.68
N SER A 336 -2.73 -36.38 -10.32
CA SER A 336 -1.96 -36.54 -11.57
C SER A 336 -2.57 -35.79 -12.76
N LYS A 337 -3.59 -34.95 -12.54
CA LYS A 337 -4.23 -34.14 -13.59
C LYS A 337 -3.44 -32.85 -13.77
N SER A 338 -2.98 -32.63 -14.99
CA SER A 338 -2.44 -31.33 -15.40
C SER A 338 -3.45 -30.23 -15.08
N LEU A 339 -3.01 -29.20 -14.35
CA LEU A 339 -3.83 -28.04 -14.03
C LEU A 339 -4.22 -27.30 -15.32
N PRO A 340 -5.44 -26.74 -15.39
CA PRO A 340 -5.92 -26.07 -16.58
C PRO A 340 -5.18 -24.74 -16.80
N VAL A 341 -4.96 -24.40 -18.07
CA VAL A 341 -4.51 -23.06 -18.46
C VAL A 341 -5.73 -22.14 -18.54
N VAL A 342 -5.69 -21.03 -17.82
CA VAL A 342 -6.74 -20.01 -17.73
C VAL A 342 -6.39 -18.82 -18.62
N GLU A 343 -7.33 -18.41 -19.47
CA GLU A 343 -7.17 -17.25 -20.36
C GLU A 343 -7.88 -16.03 -19.78
N LEU A 344 -7.13 -14.95 -19.52
CA LEU A 344 -7.65 -13.73 -18.89
C LEU A 344 -7.61 -12.54 -19.86
N HIS A 345 -8.40 -12.61 -20.94
CA HIS A 345 -8.33 -11.67 -22.07
C HIS A 345 -8.50 -10.18 -21.73
N HIS A 346 -9.17 -9.86 -20.62
CA HIS A 346 -9.44 -8.49 -20.20
C HIS A 346 -8.48 -7.98 -19.12
N LEU A 347 -7.54 -8.81 -18.67
CA LEU A 347 -6.65 -8.48 -17.56
C LEU A 347 -5.65 -7.41 -17.98
N ARG A 348 -5.66 -6.32 -17.22
CA ARG A 348 -4.77 -5.17 -17.37
C ARG A 348 -3.67 -5.16 -16.33
N ILE A 349 -3.97 -5.65 -15.12
CA ILE A 349 -3.03 -5.70 -14.00
C ILE A 349 -3.10 -7.07 -13.34
N PHE A 350 -1.96 -7.73 -13.24
CA PHE A 350 -1.75 -8.93 -12.45
C PHE A 350 -0.64 -8.69 -11.44
N SER A 351 -0.87 -9.05 -10.19
CA SER A 351 0.15 -8.93 -9.16
C SER A 351 0.11 -10.08 -8.17
N THR A 352 1.29 -10.56 -7.79
CA THR A 352 1.43 -11.58 -6.75
C THR A 352 1.78 -11.01 -5.36
N PHE A 353 1.76 -9.69 -5.21
CA PHE A 353 2.23 -9.01 -4.01
C PHE A 353 1.39 -7.78 -3.68
N SER A 354 1.26 -7.47 -2.39
CA SER A 354 0.66 -6.20 -1.96
C SER A 354 1.56 -5.05 -2.31
N TRP A 355 1.06 -4.13 -3.10
CA TRP A 355 1.84 -2.98 -3.46
C TRP A 355 1.92 -1.91 -2.38
N VAL A 356 1.04 -1.99 -1.39
CA VAL A 356 1.16 -1.22 -0.17
C VAL A 356 1.98 -2.07 0.78
N THR A 357 3.25 -1.69 0.92
CA THR A 357 4.07 -2.10 2.05
C THR A 357 3.33 -1.63 3.31
N SER A 358 2.64 -2.57 3.96
CA SER A 358 2.04 -2.31 5.26
C SER A 358 3.14 -1.88 6.23
N HIS A 359 2.76 -1.03 7.19
CA HIS A 359 3.65 -0.33 8.10
C HIS A 359 4.45 -1.24 9.06
N SER A 360 4.25 -2.55 9.00
CA SER A 360 5.03 -3.54 9.72
C SER A 360 5.97 -4.23 8.74
N ASN A 361 7.27 -3.97 8.92
CA ASN A 361 8.36 -4.75 8.33
C ASN A 361 8.16 -6.27 8.45
N GLU A 362 7.32 -6.72 9.39
CA GLU A 362 7.13 -8.11 9.75
C GLU A 362 6.11 -8.87 8.86
N ASP A 363 5.30 -8.20 8.03
CA ASP A 363 4.23 -8.83 7.22
C ASP A 363 4.75 -9.52 5.95
N VAL A 364 6.01 -9.30 5.57
CA VAL A 364 6.58 -9.74 4.27
C VAL A 364 7.20 -11.14 4.35
N ARG A 365 6.88 -11.93 5.38
CA ARG A 365 7.46 -13.26 5.58
C ARG A 365 6.88 -14.27 4.58
N GLU A 366 7.75 -14.81 3.75
CA GLU A 366 7.71 -16.17 3.15
C GLU A 366 6.47 -16.60 2.36
N THR A 367 5.47 -15.75 2.20
CA THR A 367 4.22 -16.10 1.54
C THR A 367 4.36 -15.83 0.03
N GLY A 368 5.39 -16.46 -0.55
CA GLY A 368 5.67 -16.43 -1.97
C GLY A 368 4.59 -17.21 -2.68
N LEU A 369 3.61 -16.51 -3.26
CA LEU A 369 2.87 -17.09 -4.36
C LEU A 369 3.91 -17.57 -5.38
N PRO A 370 3.94 -18.86 -5.73
CA PRO A 370 4.98 -19.30 -6.64
C PRO A 370 4.72 -18.61 -7.96
N VAL A 371 5.69 -17.82 -8.47
CA VAL A 371 5.67 -17.24 -9.82
C VAL A 371 5.17 -18.24 -10.88
N PHE A 372 5.32 -19.54 -10.59
CA PHE A 372 4.71 -20.67 -11.27
C PHE A 372 3.19 -20.61 -11.48
N LEU A 373 2.39 -19.81 -10.76
CA LEU A 373 0.97 -19.61 -11.13
C LEU A 373 0.86 -19.09 -12.56
N LEU A 374 1.81 -18.27 -13.01
CA LEU A 374 1.88 -17.80 -14.39
C LEU A 374 1.94 -18.94 -15.41
N LYS A 375 2.44 -20.14 -15.05
CA LYS A 375 2.48 -21.30 -15.97
C LYS A 375 1.09 -21.76 -16.41
N HIS A 376 0.09 -21.39 -15.63
CA HIS A 376 -1.32 -21.70 -15.85
C HIS A 376 -2.13 -20.48 -16.27
N LEU A 377 -1.51 -19.32 -16.48
CA LEU A 377 -2.18 -18.09 -16.89
C LEU A 377 -1.71 -17.63 -18.27
N ARG A 378 -2.67 -17.45 -19.17
CA ARG A 378 -2.48 -16.74 -20.45
C ARG A 378 -2.95 -15.30 -20.27
N LEU A 379 -1.98 -14.41 -20.11
CA LEU A 379 -2.19 -12.98 -19.92
C LEU A 379 -2.12 -12.24 -21.27
N PRO A 380 -2.91 -11.16 -21.46
CA PRO A 380 -2.78 -10.30 -22.64
C PRO A 380 -1.40 -9.65 -22.71
N ASP A 381 -0.89 -9.39 -23.93
CA ASP A 381 0.41 -8.72 -24.13
C ASP A 381 0.47 -7.31 -23.51
N SER A 382 -0.68 -6.67 -23.32
CA SER A 382 -0.82 -5.36 -22.67
C SER A 382 -0.91 -5.42 -21.14
N CYS A 383 -0.93 -6.62 -20.56
CA CYS A 383 -1.08 -6.81 -19.12
C CYS A 383 0.19 -6.35 -18.39
N TYR A 384 -0.01 -5.55 -17.35
CA TYR A 384 1.01 -5.22 -16.39
C TYR A 384 1.16 -6.35 -15.38
N ILE A 385 2.35 -6.90 -15.25
CA ILE A 385 2.65 -8.06 -14.39
C ILE A 385 3.60 -7.61 -13.28
N ARG A 386 3.22 -7.78 -12.01
CA ARG A 386 4.16 -7.76 -10.88
C ARG A 386 4.27 -9.13 -10.28
N VAL A 387 5.49 -9.61 -10.22
CA VAL A 387 5.81 -10.85 -9.53
C VAL A 387 6.99 -10.63 -8.61
N ASP A 388 6.94 -11.26 -7.46
CA ASP A 388 8.09 -11.30 -6.57
C ASP A 388 8.82 -12.62 -6.86
N ALA A 389 10.09 -12.51 -7.27
CA ALA A 389 10.92 -13.64 -7.65
C ALA A 389 12.12 -13.67 -6.70
N CYS A 390 11.95 -14.33 -5.56
CA CYS A 390 12.89 -14.35 -4.46
C CYS A 390 13.97 -15.43 -4.59
N THR A 391 13.85 -16.36 -5.55
CA THR A 391 14.84 -17.44 -5.76
C THR A 391 15.38 -17.49 -7.20
N PRO A 392 16.59 -18.05 -7.43
CA PRO A 392 17.13 -18.23 -8.78
C PRO A 392 16.23 -19.09 -9.68
N ALA A 393 15.52 -20.08 -9.12
CA ALA A 393 14.58 -20.92 -9.84
C ALA A 393 13.35 -20.12 -10.31
N GLN A 394 12.81 -19.26 -9.44
CA GLN A 394 11.70 -18.36 -9.79
C GLN A 394 12.09 -17.37 -10.90
N ILE A 395 13.32 -16.83 -10.86
CA ILE A 395 13.84 -15.95 -11.92
C ILE A 395 14.02 -16.70 -13.23
N SER A 396 14.57 -17.91 -13.18
CA SER A 396 14.76 -18.73 -14.36
C SER A 396 13.42 -19.08 -15.02
N PHE A 397 12.43 -19.46 -14.21
CA PHE A 397 11.06 -19.64 -14.68
C PHE A 397 10.49 -18.37 -15.29
N LEU A 398 10.63 -17.22 -14.63
CA LEU A 398 10.12 -15.95 -15.14
C LEU A 398 10.79 -15.59 -16.48
N THR A 399 12.08 -15.87 -16.61
CA THR A 399 12.82 -15.66 -17.86
C THR A 399 12.22 -16.48 -18.99
N SER A 400 12.00 -17.78 -18.76
CA SER A 400 11.37 -18.68 -19.74
C SER A 400 9.91 -18.31 -20.03
N TYR A 401 9.18 -17.83 -19.03
CA TYR A 401 7.80 -17.38 -19.18
C TYR A 401 7.71 -16.13 -20.06
N LEU A 402 8.65 -15.20 -19.91
CA LEU A 402 8.67 -13.93 -20.66
C LEU A 402 9.24 -14.07 -22.08
N GLU A 403 10.01 -15.12 -22.38
CA GLU A 403 10.66 -15.34 -23.69
C GLU A 403 9.69 -15.31 -24.90
N PRO A 404 8.49 -15.92 -24.85
CA PRO A 404 7.56 -15.93 -25.99
C PRO A 404 6.93 -14.57 -26.25
N PHE A 405 6.90 -13.69 -25.25
CA PHE A 405 6.27 -12.40 -25.41
C PHE A 405 7.14 -11.53 -26.33
N ARG A 406 6.63 -11.27 -27.55
CA ARG A 406 7.22 -10.30 -28.48
C ARG A 406 6.72 -8.93 -28.09
N LEU A 407 7.50 -8.35 -27.20
CA LEU A 407 7.00 -7.40 -26.24
C LEU A 407 7.01 -5.96 -26.81
N ASP A 408 5.95 -5.61 -27.52
CA ASP A 408 5.73 -4.24 -27.97
C ASP A 408 5.45 -3.27 -26.79
N GLU A 409 4.81 -3.76 -25.71
CA GLU A 409 4.47 -2.96 -24.52
C GLU A 409 4.57 -3.69 -23.15
N PRO A 410 5.56 -4.56 -22.87
CA PRO A 410 5.67 -5.23 -21.57
C PRO A 410 5.79 -4.24 -20.44
N ARG A 411 5.16 -4.62 -19.34
CA ARG A 411 5.33 -3.95 -18.07
C ARG A 411 5.44 -5.00 -16.99
N VAL A 412 6.66 -5.49 -16.81
CA VAL A 412 6.97 -6.48 -15.77
C VAL A 412 7.69 -5.76 -14.64
N HIS A 413 7.22 -5.95 -13.42
CA HIS A 413 7.92 -5.53 -12.21
C HIS A 413 8.30 -6.77 -11.39
N CYS A 414 9.59 -6.94 -11.17
CA CYS A 414 10.16 -8.02 -10.37
C CYS A 414 10.77 -7.42 -9.11
N ALA A 415 10.32 -7.83 -7.92
CA ALA A 415 11.01 -7.49 -6.67
C ALA A 415 11.80 -8.71 -6.14
N TYR A 416 12.95 -8.46 -5.53
CA TYR A 416 13.94 -9.45 -5.10
C TYR A 416 14.37 -9.25 -3.65
N GLY A 417 14.70 -10.35 -2.97
CA GLY A 417 15.52 -10.32 -1.75
C GLY A 417 14.78 -9.91 -0.48
N LEU A 418 13.60 -10.48 -0.24
CA LEU A 418 12.91 -10.32 1.02
C LEU A 418 13.65 -11.09 2.13
N SER A 419 14.48 -10.40 2.91
CA SER A 419 14.80 -10.90 4.25
C SER A 419 13.59 -10.63 5.16
N PRO A 420 13.22 -11.55 6.06
CA PRO A 420 12.15 -11.32 7.03
C PRO A 420 12.38 -9.97 7.74
N GLY A 421 11.48 -9.01 7.60
CA GLY A 421 11.67 -7.69 8.22
C GLY A 421 12.18 -6.54 7.33
N TRP A 422 12.43 -6.75 6.03
CA TRP A 422 13.14 -5.73 5.23
C TRP A 422 12.56 -5.52 3.83
N ASP A 423 12.76 -4.30 3.31
CA ASP A 423 12.45 -3.89 1.94
C ASP A 423 13.07 -4.84 0.89
N PRO A 424 12.47 -4.99 -0.30
CA PRO A 424 13.09 -5.73 -1.38
C PRO A 424 14.50 -5.18 -1.64
N GLN A 425 15.52 -6.05 -1.56
CA GLN A 425 16.92 -5.68 -1.78
C GLN A 425 17.14 -5.10 -3.18
N MET A 426 16.37 -5.56 -4.16
CA MET A 426 16.41 -5.07 -5.53
C MET A 426 15.01 -5.15 -6.15
N SER A 427 14.70 -4.27 -7.10
CA SER A 427 13.58 -4.45 -8.01
C SER A 427 14.00 -4.12 -9.45
N ILE A 428 13.44 -4.84 -10.41
CA ILE A 428 13.63 -4.63 -11.84
C ILE A 428 12.26 -4.38 -12.45
N GLN A 429 12.08 -3.20 -13.02
CA GLN A 429 10.86 -2.80 -13.70
C GLN A 429 11.13 -2.55 -15.18
N LEU A 430 10.52 -3.36 -16.05
CA LEU A 430 10.52 -3.13 -17.48
C LEU A 430 9.39 -2.19 -17.86
N THR A 431 9.70 -1.16 -18.67
CA THR A 431 8.72 -0.24 -19.22
C THR A 431 8.94 -0.13 -20.72
N ASN A 432 8.03 -0.66 -21.52
CA ASN A 432 8.04 -0.38 -22.97
C ASN A 432 6.75 0.37 -23.32
N GLY A 433 6.87 1.65 -23.63
CA GLY A 433 5.73 2.44 -24.12
C GLY A 433 6.05 2.95 -25.51
N ARG A 434 5.68 2.21 -26.57
CA ARG A 434 5.75 2.59 -28.01
C ARG A 434 6.97 3.43 -28.45
N GLY A 435 8.07 3.35 -27.73
CA GLY A 435 9.14 4.35 -27.70
C GLY A 435 10.49 3.66 -27.53
N LEU A 436 11.50 4.35 -26.99
CA LEU A 436 12.86 3.81 -26.88
C LEU A 436 13.00 2.61 -25.93
N GLY A 437 11.92 2.22 -25.22
CA GLY A 437 11.94 1.19 -24.20
C GLY A 437 12.91 1.53 -23.05
N GLY A 438 12.61 1.09 -21.84
CA GLY A 438 13.62 1.15 -20.83
C GLY A 438 13.32 0.35 -19.58
N ILE A 439 14.39 0.08 -18.87
CA ILE A 439 14.41 -0.73 -17.66
C ILE A 439 14.71 0.21 -16.52
N ARG A 440 13.97 0.07 -15.42
CA ARG A 440 14.36 0.60 -14.14
C ARG A 440 14.87 -0.52 -13.28
N VAL A 441 15.95 -0.25 -12.56
CA VAL A 441 16.53 -1.14 -11.58
C VAL A 441 16.65 -0.34 -10.29
N ASP A 442 15.93 -0.72 -9.25
CA ASP A 442 16.09 -0.17 -7.92
C ASP A 442 16.91 -1.15 -7.09
N ILE A 443 17.92 -0.66 -6.36
CA ILE A 443 18.81 -1.48 -5.54
C ILE A 443 18.84 -0.86 -4.14
N VAL A 444 17.89 -1.28 -3.30
CA VAL A 444 17.63 -0.64 -2.01
C VAL A 444 18.73 -0.94 -1.00
N ARG A 445 19.25 -2.17 -0.99
CA ARG A 445 20.29 -2.62 -0.04
C ARG A 445 21.32 -3.53 -0.69
N ALA A 446 22.55 -3.48 -0.17
CA ALA A 446 23.58 -4.42 -0.56
C ALA A 446 22.99 -5.80 -0.28
N MET A 447 22.90 -6.63 -1.32
CA MET A 447 22.46 -8.01 -1.18
C MET A 447 23.42 -8.69 -0.21
N VAL A 448 23.14 -8.65 1.09
CA VAL A 448 23.73 -9.55 2.08
C VAL A 448 23.03 -10.89 1.89
N LEU A 449 23.12 -11.43 0.68
CA LEU A 449 22.80 -12.81 0.41
C LEU A 449 23.86 -13.61 1.14
N ARG A 450 23.46 -14.64 1.88
CA ARG A 450 24.39 -15.59 2.50
C ARG A 450 25.39 -16.01 1.41
N SER A 451 26.68 -16.00 1.73
CA SER A 451 27.81 -15.99 0.78
C SER A 451 27.84 -17.11 -0.29
N GLY A 452 26.95 -18.10 -0.23
CA GLY A 452 26.76 -19.11 -1.28
C GLY A 452 25.68 -18.80 -2.34
N SER A 453 24.58 -18.11 -2.00
CA SER A 453 23.43 -17.92 -2.91
C SER A 453 23.53 -16.65 -3.77
N GLN A 454 24.46 -15.74 -3.44
CA GLN A 454 24.64 -14.50 -4.17
C GLN A 454 25.01 -14.74 -5.65
N GLY A 455 25.94 -15.65 -5.91
CA GLY A 455 26.41 -15.94 -7.27
C GLY A 455 25.32 -16.51 -8.17
N SER A 456 24.51 -17.45 -7.65
CA SER A 456 23.40 -18.05 -8.41
C SER A 456 22.29 -17.05 -8.67
N MET A 457 21.96 -16.21 -7.69
CA MET A 457 20.99 -15.12 -7.83
C MET A 457 21.42 -14.11 -8.89
N LEU A 458 22.65 -13.58 -8.79
CA LEU A 458 23.19 -12.64 -9.77
C LEU A 458 23.27 -13.25 -11.18
N SER A 459 23.63 -14.53 -11.28
CA SER A 459 23.60 -15.26 -12.55
C SER A 459 22.19 -15.34 -13.15
N ALA A 460 21.18 -15.68 -12.32
CA ALA A 460 19.79 -15.74 -12.75
C ALA A 460 19.26 -14.37 -13.19
N ILE A 461 19.57 -13.29 -12.45
CA ILE A 461 19.24 -11.91 -12.83
C ILE A 461 19.93 -11.53 -14.14
N GLY A 462 21.21 -11.87 -14.30
CA GLY A 462 21.95 -11.64 -15.54
C GLY A 462 21.31 -12.36 -16.74
N HIS A 463 20.83 -13.58 -16.54
CA HIS A 463 20.09 -14.35 -17.55
C HIS A 463 18.74 -13.69 -17.89
N LEU A 464 17.98 -13.25 -16.89
CA LEU A 464 16.73 -12.49 -17.09
C LEU A 464 16.96 -11.22 -17.91
N LEU A 465 17.96 -10.42 -17.55
CA LEU A 465 18.31 -9.17 -18.25
C LEU A 465 18.86 -9.42 -19.66
N SER A 466 19.39 -10.62 -19.94
CA SER A 466 19.86 -11.03 -21.27
C SER A 466 18.74 -11.58 -22.16
N SER A 467 17.54 -11.80 -21.61
CA SER A 467 16.42 -12.37 -22.36
C SER A 467 15.85 -11.39 -23.40
N PRO A 468 15.13 -11.88 -24.43
CA PRO A 468 14.52 -11.03 -25.45
C PRO A 468 13.65 -9.89 -24.92
N ALA A 469 13.04 -10.08 -23.75
CA ALA A 469 12.21 -9.07 -23.10
C ALA A 469 12.99 -7.81 -22.68
N PHE A 470 14.28 -7.95 -22.36
CA PHE A 470 15.12 -6.88 -21.78
C PHE A 470 16.29 -6.47 -22.67
N VAL A 471 16.80 -7.37 -23.50
CA VAL A 471 18.05 -7.17 -24.27
C VAL A 471 18.01 -5.94 -25.19
N ASP A 472 16.84 -5.58 -25.70
CA ASP A 472 16.64 -4.45 -26.62
C ASP A 472 16.40 -3.11 -25.92
N ALA A 473 16.39 -3.08 -24.58
CA ALA A 473 16.25 -1.84 -23.83
C ALA A 473 17.36 -0.85 -24.22
N ARG A 474 16.99 0.41 -24.42
CA ARG A 474 17.93 1.50 -24.74
C ARG A 474 18.06 2.52 -23.64
N THR A 475 17.11 2.53 -22.71
CA THR A 475 17.10 3.44 -21.58
C THR A 475 17.17 2.64 -20.29
N LEU A 476 18.03 3.05 -19.37
CA LEU A 476 18.19 2.43 -18.06
C LEU A 476 18.04 3.50 -16.99
N TRP A 477 17.09 3.32 -16.07
CA TRP A 477 17.03 4.04 -14.81
C TRP A 477 17.63 3.15 -13.73
N VAL A 478 18.56 3.66 -12.95
CA VAL A 478 19.08 2.93 -11.78
C VAL A 478 18.93 3.81 -10.56
N SER A 479 18.30 3.29 -9.51
CA SER A 479 18.27 3.91 -8.20
C SER A 479 18.85 2.96 -7.16
N GLY A 480 19.43 3.50 -6.10
CA GLY A 480 20.01 2.69 -5.03
C GLY A 480 20.95 3.47 -4.12
N ASN A 481 21.48 2.80 -3.09
CA ASN A 481 22.47 3.35 -2.17
C ASN A 481 23.91 3.00 -2.61
N ASP A 482 24.90 3.76 -2.12
CA ASP A 482 26.29 3.65 -2.58
C ASP A 482 26.98 2.31 -2.27
N GLU A 483 26.47 1.57 -1.28
CA GLU A 483 27.01 0.28 -0.86
C GLU A 483 26.50 -0.89 -1.71
N THR A 484 25.46 -0.68 -2.53
CA THR A 484 24.80 -1.76 -3.29
C THR A 484 25.33 -1.95 -4.70
N TRP A 485 26.17 -1.04 -5.18
CA TRP A 485 26.57 -0.96 -6.58
C TRP A 485 27.45 -2.14 -7.05
N ASP A 486 27.98 -2.98 -6.14
CA ASP A 486 28.65 -4.23 -6.49
C ASP A 486 27.73 -5.20 -7.26
N GLY A 487 26.41 -5.12 -7.04
CA GLY A 487 25.40 -5.87 -7.79
C GLY A 487 25.27 -5.45 -9.25
N LEU A 488 25.81 -4.30 -9.67
CA LEU A 488 25.69 -3.80 -11.05
C LEU A 488 26.41 -4.66 -12.09
N GLY A 489 27.28 -5.58 -11.69
CA GLY A 489 27.91 -6.51 -12.62
C GLY A 489 26.88 -7.19 -13.53
N VAL A 490 25.67 -7.47 -13.01
CA VAL A 490 24.56 -8.07 -13.76
C VAL A 490 23.99 -7.14 -14.84
N LEU A 491 24.07 -5.81 -14.67
CA LEU A 491 23.58 -4.86 -15.67
C LEU A 491 24.43 -4.84 -16.93
N CYS A 492 25.64 -5.43 -16.91
CA CYS A 492 26.45 -5.64 -18.12
C CYS A 492 25.75 -6.54 -19.16
N ALA A 493 24.71 -7.28 -18.76
CA ALA A 493 23.81 -7.98 -19.69
C ALA A 493 23.10 -7.01 -20.65
N LEU A 494 22.84 -5.77 -20.24
CA LEU A 494 22.12 -4.75 -21.00
C LEU A 494 23.06 -4.00 -21.96
N ARG A 495 23.56 -4.68 -22.99
CA ARG A 495 24.56 -4.10 -23.91
C ARG A 495 24.05 -2.96 -24.78
N ASN A 496 22.72 -2.86 -24.94
CA ASN A 496 22.06 -1.92 -25.83
C ASN A 496 21.70 -0.56 -25.20
N ILE A 497 22.06 -0.34 -23.93
CA ILE A 497 21.77 0.92 -23.25
C ILE A 497 22.48 2.10 -23.93
N GLN A 498 21.68 3.04 -24.39
CA GLN A 498 22.09 4.31 -24.99
C GLN A 498 21.90 5.49 -24.04
N THR A 499 20.92 5.40 -23.13
CA THR A 499 20.61 6.44 -22.16
C THR A 499 20.59 5.85 -20.75
N LEU A 500 21.40 6.39 -19.85
CA LEU A 500 21.47 5.99 -18.45
C LEU A 500 21.01 7.14 -17.55
N PHE A 501 20.09 6.85 -16.64
CA PHE A 501 19.59 7.75 -15.62
C PHE A 501 19.90 7.19 -14.24
N ILE A 502 20.73 7.87 -13.46
CA ILE A 502 21.03 7.46 -12.09
C ILE A 502 20.21 8.34 -11.14
N ASP A 503 19.40 7.72 -10.29
CA ASP A 503 18.65 8.37 -9.22
C ASP A 503 19.25 7.99 -7.87
N ALA A 504 20.26 8.74 -7.42
CA ALA A 504 20.87 8.55 -6.12
C ALA A 504 20.12 9.36 -5.04
N ARG A 505 18.79 9.28 -4.98
CA ARG A 505 17.98 10.11 -4.06
C ARG A 505 18.09 9.68 -2.60
N ASP A 506 18.20 8.38 -2.32
CA ASP A 506 18.22 7.81 -0.96
C ASP A 506 19.60 7.74 -0.28
N LEU A 507 20.55 8.58 -0.68
CA LEU A 507 21.76 8.83 0.13
C LEU A 507 21.45 9.74 1.34
N GLN A 508 20.31 9.56 2.00
CA GLN A 508 20.22 9.93 3.41
C GLN A 508 21.07 8.89 4.13
N ALA A 509 22.05 9.32 4.93
CA ALA A 509 22.79 8.39 5.77
C ALA A 509 21.76 7.54 6.53
N PRO A 510 21.94 6.21 6.61
CA PRO A 510 20.96 5.34 7.25
C PRO A 510 20.60 5.95 8.61
N GLU A 511 19.32 6.27 8.82
CA GLU A 511 18.74 6.70 10.09
C GLU A 511 18.73 5.52 11.09
N SER A 512 19.79 4.71 11.14
CA SER A 512 19.90 3.69 12.16
C SER A 512 20.08 4.41 13.49
N GLN A 513 18.98 4.53 14.22
CA GLN A 513 18.89 4.68 15.67
C GLN A 513 19.48 3.44 16.37
N GLN A 514 20.53 2.83 15.83
CA GLN A 514 21.28 1.82 16.56
C GLN A 514 22.10 2.57 17.60
N SER A 515 21.66 2.40 18.84
CA SER A 515 22.35 2.88 20.04
C SER A 515 23.86 2.68 19.90
N PRO A 516 24.70 3.70 20.16
CA PRO A 516 26.16 3.60 20.06
C PRO A 516 26.79 2.58 21.03
N ALA A 517 25.99 1.85 21.83
CA ALA A 517 26.47 0.87 22.78
C ALA A 517 26.89 -0.49 22.16
N ASP A 518 26.31 -0.91 21.02
CA ASP A 518 26.50 -2.28 20.50
C ASP A 518 27.49 -2.42 19.32
N LEU A 519 28.15 -1.33 18.89
CA LEU A 519 29.06 -1.35 17.73
C LEU A 519 30.56 -1.30 18.07
N ASN A 520 30.95 -1.60 19.31
CA ASN A 520 32.36 -1.50 19.76
C ASN A 520 33.32 -2.59 19.21
N GLY A 521 32.91 -3.43 18.26
CA GLY A 521 33.76 -4.50 17.70
C GLY A 521 33.82 -4.58 16.17
N LEU A 522 32.91 -3.92 15.45
CA LEU A 522 32.85 -3.98 13.98
C LEU A 522 33.46 -2.70 13.41
N ARG A 523 34.68 -2.81 12.89
CA ARG A 523 35.25 -1.77 12.02
C ARG A 523 34.32 -1.64 10.81
N LEU A 524 33.51 -0.58 10.77
CA LEU A 524 32.85 -0.15 9.55
C LEU A 524 33.94 0.01 8.47
N PRO A 525 33.81 -0.64 7.29
CA PRO A 525 34.68 -0.36 6.17
C PRO A 525 34.63 1.15 5.88
N PRO A 526 35.75 1.79 5.50
CA PRO A 526 35.74 3.21 5.15
C PRO A 526 34.68 3.42 4.06
N LEU A 527 33.70 4.29 4.32
CA LEU A 527 32.60 4.68 3.43
C LEU A 527 33.12 4.79 1.98
N LEU A 528 32.86 3.75 1.20
CA LEU A 528 33.45 3.53 -0.12
C LEU A 528 32.84 4.55 -1.08
N GLY A 529 33.70 5.44 -1.60
CA GLY A 529 33.33 6.35 -2.67
C GLY A 529 32.77 5.56 -3.85
N LEU A 530 31.70 6.08 -4.46
CA LEU A 530 31.04 5.55 -5.65
C LEU A 530 31.95 4.63 -6.46
N TYR A 531 31.75 3.33 -6.38
CA TYR A 531 32.29 2.45 -7.41
C TYR A 531 31.76 3.00 -8.72
N PRO A 532 32.63 3.47 -9.63
CA PRO A 532 32.16 4.01 -10.88
C PRO A 532 31.38 2.88 -11.54
N ILE A 533 30.08 3.08 -11.78
CA ILE A 533 29.34 2.25 -12.73
C ILE A 533 30.28 2.17 -13.91
N SER A 534 30.83 0.99 -14.16
CA SER A 534 31.90 0.87 -15.13
C SER A 534 31.27 1.24 -16.44
N THR A 535 31.51 2.46 -16.91
CA THR A 535 30.83 2.97 -18.09
C THR A 535 31.12 2.03 -19.26
N THR A 536 32.27 1.33 -19.23
CA THR A 536 32.64 0.23 -20.13
C THR A 536 31.58 -0.85 -20.31
N SER A 537 30.72 -1.08 -19.32
CA SER A 537 29.61 -2.05 -19.35
C SER A 537 28.53 -1.70 -20.38
N PHE A 538 28.44 -0.44 -20.80
CA PHE A 538 27.43 0.04 -21.75
C PHE A 538 28.12 0.59 -23.02
N PRO A 539 28.53 -0.26 -23.98
CA PRO A 539 29.28 0.16 -25.19
C PRO A 539 28.54 1.18 -26.06
N LEU A 540 27.21 1.23 -25.99
CA LEU A 540 26.39 2.12 -26.80
C LEU A 540 25.93 3.38 -26.05
N LEU A 541 26.43 3.64 -24.84
CA LEU A 541 26.01 4.74 -23.99
C LEU A 541 26.34 6.10 -24.63
N ARG A 542 25.29 6.86 -24.98
CA ARG A 542 25.39 8.21 -25.56
C ARG A 542 25.00 9.29 -24.57
N THR A 543 24.02 9.00 -23.72
CA THR A 543 23.48 9.96 -22.78
C THR A 543 23.57 9.41 -21.38
N ALA A 544 24.16 10.15 -20.44
CA ALA A 544 24.16 9.78 -19.04
C ALA A 544 23.66 10.95 -18.18
N TYR A 545 22.78 10.65 -17.24
CA TYR A 545 22.33 11.56 -16.21
C TYR A 545 22.87 11.10 -14.86
N VAL A 546 23.76 11.89 -14.26
CA VAL A 546 24.48 11.51 -13.05
C VAL A 546 24.29 12.56 -11.95
N PRO A 547 23.75 12.18 -10.77
CA PRO A 547 23.72 13.02 -9.59
C PRO A 547 25.11 13.07 -8.95
N VAL A 548 25.59 14.27 -8.61
CA VAL A 548 26.89 14.46 -7.95
C VAL A 548 26.68 15.24 -6.65
N ARG A 549 27.01 14.61 -5.52
CA ARG A 549 26.84 15.17 -4.17
C ARG A 549 28.17 15.50 -3.49
N THR A 550 29.17 14.63 -3.60
CA THR A 550 30.43 14.69 -2.83
C THR A 550 31.64 14.80 -3.75
N GLN A 551 32.75 15.38 -3.25
CA GLN A 551 33.99 15.55 -4.02
C GLN A 551 34.51 14.23 -4.60
N ASP A 552 34.45 13.15 -3.81
CA ASP A 552 34.83 11.82 -4.26
C ASP A 552 33.98 11.33 -5.45
N ALA A 553 32.67 11.60 -5.43
CA ALA A 553 31.79 11.29 -6.56
C ALA A 553 32.18 12.04 -7.84
N LEU A 554 32.57 13.30 -7.70
CA LEU A 554 33.03 14.12 -8.81
C LEU A 554 34.37 13.62 -9.37
N ASP A 555 35.30 13.23 -8.50
CA ASP A 555 36.60 12.70 -8.91
C ASP A 555 36.48 11.34 -9.59
N ASN A 556 35.60 10.45 -9.08
CA ASN A 556 35.31 9.17 -9.73
C ASN A 556 34.64 9.36 -11.10
N LEU A 557 33.68 10.29 -11.21
CA LEU A 557 33.08 10.65 -12.50
C LEU A 557 34.14 11.17 -13.47
N ARG A 558 35.07 12.00 -13.01
CA ARG A 558 36.18 12.51 -13.84
C ARG A 558 37.09 11.38 -14.34
N ILE A 559 37.41 10.40 -13.50
CA ILE A 559 38.19 9.21 -13.89
C ILE A 559 37.43 8.40 -14.94
N ALA A 560 36.13 8.16 -14.72
CA ALA A 560 35.27 7.41 -15.64
C ALA A 560 35.11 8.09 -17.02
N LEU A 561 35.10 9.42 -17.07
CA LEU A 561 35.03 10.16 -18.34
C LEU A 561 36.34 10.12 -19.13
N ARG A 562 37.48 10.08 -18.44
CA ARG A 562 38.79 9.93 -19.11
C ARG A 562 38.95 8.56 -19.75
N SER A 563 38.39 7.51 -19.16
CA SER A 563 38.41 6.18 -19.75
C SER A 563 37.41 6.01 -20.90
N ARG A 564 36.46 6.95 -21.07
CA ARG A 564 35.45 6.94 -22.13
C ARG A 564 35.12 8.35 -22.65
N PRO A 565 35.94 8.89 -23.57
CA PRO A 565 35.68 10.19 -24.19
C PRO A 565 34.45 10.19 -25.11
N GLU A 566 33.81 9.04 -25.34
CA GLU A 566 32.79 8.86 -26.37
C GLU A 566 31.35 9.17 -25.93
N ILE A 567 31.08 9.53 -24.67
CA ILE A 567 29.71 9.86 -24.20
C ILE A 567 29.35 11.28 -24.66
N PRO A 568 28.54 11.47 -25.73
CA PRO A 568 28.38 12.79 -26.33
C PRO A 568 27.46 13.71 -25.53
N HIS A 569 26.67 13.17 -24.61
CA HIS A 569 25.75 13.95 -23.78
C HIS A 569 25.87 13.53 -22.31
N LEU A 570 26.47 14.38 -21.49
CA LEU A 570 26.56 14.16 -20.06
C LEU A 570 25.75 15.23 -19.32
N HIS A 571 24.69 14.79 -18.66
CA HIS A 571 23.85 15.61 -17.82
C HIS A 571 24.21 15.38 -16.35
N ILE A 572 24.54 16.45 -15.64
CA ILE A 572 24.93 16.35 -14.23
C ILE A 572 23.96 17.14 -13.38
N GLN A 573 23.47 16.51 -12.31
CA GLN A 573 22.66 17.18 -11.31
C GLN A 573 23.50 17.50 -10.08
N CYS A 574 23.59 18.78 -9.75
CA CYS A 574 24.17 19.25 -8.50
C CYS A 574 23.06 19.51 -7.48
N PHE A 575 23.27 19.10 -6.23
CA PHE A 575 22.35 19.38 -5.13
C PHE A 575 22.78 20.67 -4.42
N LYS A 576 21.82 21.53 -4.10
CA LYS A 576 22.06 22.74 -3.31
C LYS A 576 21.78 22.45 -1.84
N GLY A 577 22.69 22.84 -0.96
CA GLY A 577 22.46 22.84 0.50
C GLY A 577 23.70 22.44 1.31
N GLN A 578 23.50 22.43 2.63
CA GLN A 578 24.34 21.70 3.57
C GLN A 578 23.42 20.67 4.21
N TYR A 579 23.88 19.42 4.28
CA TYR A 579 23.18 18.38 5.03
C TYR A 579 23.91 18.17 6.34
N THR A 580 23.21 18.41 7.46
CA THR A 580 23.74 18.20 8.80
C THR A 580 23.05 16.98 9.40
N HIS A 581 23.80 15.90 9.59
CA HIS A 581 23.31 14.68 10.24
C HIS A 581 24.27 14.28 11.35
N ASN A 582 23.73 14.03 12.54
CA ASN A 582 24.51 13.66 13.73
C ASN A 582 25.74 14.56 13.94
N SER A 583 25.56 15.88 13.86
CA SER A 583 26.62 16.92 13.98
C SER A 583 27.69 16.97 12.88
N THR A 584 27.69 16.04 11.93
CA THR A 584 28.54 16.10 10.73
C THR A 584 27.81 16.89 9.64
N THR A 585 28.39 18.01 9.22
CA THR A 585 27.91 18.76 8.05
C THR A 585 28.64 18.26 6.82
N VAL A 586 27.92 17.70 5.86
CA VAL A 586 28.46 17.36 4.55
C VAL A 586 28.22 18.55 3.63
N ASP A 587 29.30 19.20 3.22
CA ASP A 587 29.25 20.26 2.23
C ASP A 587 29.03 19.65 0.84
N TYR A 588 27.87 19.94 0.23
CA TYR A 588 27.61 19.54 -1.15
C TYR A 588 28.49 20.33 -2.12
N ILE A 589 28.93 19.68 -3.20
CA ILE A 589 29.68 20.37 -4.23
C ILE A 589 28.79 21.39 -4.95
N SER A 590 29.28 22.62 -5.08
CA SER A 590 28.65 23.62 -5.93
C SER A 590 28.72 23.27 -7.42
N ALA A 591 27.71 23.66 -8.20
CA ALA A 591 27.76 23.49 -9.66
C ALA A 591 28.97 24.19 -10.31
N ALA A 592 29.48 25.26 -9.72
CA ALA A 592 30.69 25.93 -10.18
C ALA A 592 31.95 25.05 -10.04
N GLN A 593 32.08 24.34 -8.92
CA GLN A 593 33.16 23.36 -8.70
C GLN A 593 33.04 22.19 -9.69
N VAL A 594 31.84 21.60 -9.84
CA VAL A 594 31.59 20.53 -10.82
C VAL A 594 31.99 20.97 -12.24
N ARG A 595 31.52 22.14 -12.68
CA ARG A 595 31.89 22.71 -13.99
C ARG A 595 33.39 22.91 -14.12
N THR A 596 34.07 23.41 -13.09
CA THR A 596 35.52 23.70 -13.15
C THR A 596 36.35 22.41 -13.20
N THR A 597 36.04 21.46 -12.33
CA THR A 597 36.72 20.16 -12.26
C THR A 597 36.53 19.36 -13.53
N LEU A 598 35.31 19.35 -14.09
CA LEU A 598 35.02 18.62 -15.32
C LEU A 598 35.41 19.37 -16.57
N ARG A 599 35.55 20.71 -16.57
CA ARG A 599 36.01 21.47 -17.75
C ARG A 599 37.34 20.94 -18.28
N GLY A 600 38.26 20.57 -17.40
CA GLY A 600 39.55 19.98 -17.80
C GLY A 600 39.46 18.57 -18.39
N ALA A 601 38.38 17.83 -18.12
CA ALA A 601 38.08 16.54 -18.77
C ALA A 601 37.15 16.70 -19.98
N ALA A 602 36.34 17.76 -20.01
CA ALA A 602 35.30 18.02 -21.00
C ALA A 602 35.79 18.72 -22.26
N VAL A 603 37.00 19.30 -22.27
CA VAL A 603 37.64 19.76 -23.52
C VAL A 603 37.72 18.61 -24.54
N GLU A 604 37.79 17.35 -24.08
CA GLU A 604 37.75 16.15 -24.94
C GLU A 604 36.32 15.69 -25.29
N LEU A 605 35.30 16.04 -24.50
CA LEU A 605 33.89 15.63 -24.67
C LEU A 605 33.07 16.58 -25.58
N GLY A 606 33.61 17.75 -25.95
CA GLY A 606 32.91 18.72 -26.80
C GLY A 606 31.72 19.43 -26.11
N PRO A 607 30.72 19.95 -26.87
CA PRO A 607 29.60 20.73 -26.33
C PRO A 607 28.55 19.91 -25.54
N GLY A 608 28.83 18.63 -25.29
CA GLY A 608 27.93 17.64 -24.71
C GLY A 608 27.63 17.75 -23.22
N LEU A 609 28.45 18.49 -22.46
CA LEU A 609 28.34 18.58 -21.01
C LEU A 609 27.31 19.62 -20.58
N VAL A 610 26.26 19.18 -19.88
CA VAL A 610 25.21 20.04 -19.31
C VAL A 610 25.15 19.83 -17.80
N VAL A 611 25.35 20.90 -17.01
CA VAL A 611 25.30 20.85 -15.55
C VAL A 611 24.08 21.63 -15.04
N TYR A 612 23.16 20.92 -14.39
CA TYR A 612 21.93 21.44 -13.80
C TYR A 612 22.10 21.78 -12.32
N GLU A 613 21.59 22.94 -11.94
CA GLU A 613 21.57 23.45 -10.56
C GLU A 613 20.22 23.24 -9.84
N GLU A 614 19.19 22.84 -10.57
CA GLU A 614 17.82 22.65 -10.11
C GLU A 614 17.41 21.18 -10.25
N ASN A 615 16.23 20.83 -9.72
CA ASN A 615 15.74 19.45 -9.75
C ASN A 615 15.21 19.00 -11.14
N VAL A 616 16.02 19.15 -12.18
CA VAL A 616 15.62 18.87 -13.57
C VAL A 616 15.29 17.39 -13.78
N TYR A 617 15.91 16.49 -13.00
CA TYR A 617 15.55 15.08 -13.01
C TYR A 617 14.05 14.89 -12.77
N ALA A 618 13.55 15.40 -11.64
CA ALA A 618 12.16 15.23 -11.23
C ALA A 618 11.16 15.81 -12.25
N GLU A 619 11.54 16.87 -12.96
CA GLU A 619 10.65 17.54 -13.90
C GLU A 619 10.61 16.89 -15.27
N LYS A 620 11.77 16.47 -15.79
CA LYS A 620 11.95 16.09 -17.20
C LYS A 620 12.34 14.64 -17.43
N TYR A 621 13.06 14.04 -16.50
CA TYR A 621 13.75 12.76 -16.71
C TYR A 621 13.32 11.65 -15.74
N SER A 622 12.43 11.99 -14.79
CA SER A 622 11.93 11.04 -13.83
C SER A 622 11.17 9.93 -14.52
N LEU A 623 11.27 8.73 -13.94
CA LEU A 623 10.50 7.59 -14.40
C LEU A 623 8.99 7.92 -14.49
N SER A 624 8.48 8.71 -13.55
CA SER A 624 7.08 9.16 -13.52
C SER A 624 6.65 9.95 -14.76
N ARG A 625 7.56 10.42 -15.62
CA ARG A 625 7.23 11.08 -16.90
C ARG A 625 7.19 10.12 -18.08
N VAL A 626 7.95 9.02 -18.01
CA VAL A 626 8.07 8.03 -19.10
C VAL A 626 7.10 6.86 -18.93
N LEU A 627 6.55 6.68 -17.73
CA LEU A 627 5.55 5.65 -17.48
C LEU A 627 4.27 5.90 -18.31
N PRO A 628 3.58 4.84 -18.74
CA PRO A 628 2.24 4.93 -19.30
C PRO A 628 1.28 5.73 -18.39
N PRO A 629 0.34 6.54 -18.92
CA PRO A 629 -0.58 7.35 -18.12
C PRO A 629 -1.34 6.57 -17.02
N VAL A 630 -1.69 5.31 -17.28
CA VAL A 630 -2.36 4.41 -16.33
C VAL A 630 -1.49 4.12 -15.09
N LEU A 631 -0.16 4.15 -15.24
CA LEU A 631 0.82 4.04 -14.14
C LEU A 631 1.29 5.41 -13.63
N ARG A 632 0.61 6.49 -14.01
CA ARG A 632 0.89 7.85 -13.55
C ARG A 632 -0.23 8.44 -12.72
N GLY A 633 -1.41 7.84 -12.75
CA GLY A 633 -2.60 8.43 -12.14
C GLY A 633 -3.22 9.58 -12.91
N GLU A 634 -2.84 9.75 -14.17
CA GLU A 634 -3.31 10.88 -14.96
C GLU A 634 -4.68 10.63 -15.60
N THR A 635 -5.20 9.39 -15.61
CA THR A 635 -6.45 9.06 -16.31
C THR A 635 -7.72 9.50 -15.55
N GLY A 636 -7.60 10.05 -14.35
CA GLY A 636 -8.76 10.37 -13.50
C GLY A 636 -9.44 9.13 -12.92
N ASP A 637 -9.02 7.94 -13.34
CA ASP A 637 -9.22 6.71 -12.59
C ASP A 637 -8.37 6.85 -11.32
N GLU A 638 -8.99 6.78 -10.15
CA GLU A 638 -8.36 6.87 -8.82
C GLU A 638 -7.27 5.81 -8.55
N TYR A 639 -6.97 4.98 -9.55
CA TYR A 639 -6.03 3.86 -9.58
C TYR A 639 -4.65 4.32 -10.04
N ALA A 640 -4.24 5.49 -9.54
CA ALA A 640 -2.97 6.13 -9.82
C ALA A 640 -1.80 5.38 -9.20
N TRP A 641 -1.45 4.24 -9.79
CA TRP A 641 -0.34 3.39 -9.40
C TRP A 641 1.00 4.10 -9.59
N PRO A 642 1.80 4.42 -8.56
CA PRO A 642 3.09 5.04 -8.77
C PRO A 642 4.19 4.03 -8.42
N PRO A 643 4.78 3.34 -9.41
CA PRO A 643 5.97 2.50 -9.24
C PRO A 643 7.16 3.18 -8.54
N TRP A 644 7.10 4.49 -8.30
CA TRP A 644 8.12 5.28 -7.61
C TRP A 644 7.85 5.48 -6.11
N LEU A 645 6.75 4.96 -5.55
CA LEU A 645 6.45 5.12 -4.13
C LEU A 645 7.23 4.18 -3.21
N GLU A 646 7.84 3.09 -3.71
CA GLU A 646 8.56 2.13 -2.86
C GLU A 646 9.74 2.77 -2.08
N GLY A 647 10.27 3.93 -2.50
CA GLY A 647 11.17 4.77 -1.68
C GLY A 647 10.55 6.04 -1.07
N ARG A 648 9.40 6.52 -1.59
CA ARG A 648 8.77 7.78 -1.12
C ARG A 648 7.75 7.60 0.01
N LEU A 649 7.06 6.46 0.08
CA LEU A 649 6.05 6.19 1.10
C LEU A 649 6.64 6.34 2.50
N MET A 650 7.86 5.84 2.72
CA MET A 650 8.53 5.92 4.03
C MET A 650 8.89 7.35 4.44
N ASN A 651 9.42 8.17 3.52
CA ASN A 651 9.78 9.56 3.81
C ASN A 651 8.55 10.45 4.09
N HIS A 652 7.47 10.29 3.31
CA HIS A 652 6.27 11.10 3.51
C HIS A 652 5.51 10.72 4.79
N LEU A 653 5.59 9.45 5.20
CA LEU A 653 5.03 8.96 6.46
C LEU A 653 5.85 9.38 7.68
N ASN A 654 7.18 9.40 7.59
CA ASN A 654 8.03 9.97 8.64
C ASN A 654 7.75 11.48 8.81
N GLU A 655 7.58 12.22 7.71
CA GLU A 655 7.14 13.62 7.76
C GLU A 655 5.74 13.79 8.37
N PHE A 656 4.81 12.86 8.12
CA PHE A 656 3.46 12.89 8.66
C PHE A 656 3.44 12.57 10.17
N ARG A 657 4.17 11.55 10.63
CA ARG A 657 4.35 11.22 12.05
C ARG A 657 5.03 12.36 12.81
N LEU A 658 6.09 12.96 12.23
CA LEU A 658 6.74 14.14 12.80
C LEU A 658 5.81 15.36 12.88
N ARG A 659 4.78 15.45 12.02
CA ARG A 659 3.74 16.48 12.11
C ARG A 659 2.67 16.17 13.16
N GLU A 660 2.26 14.90 13.31
CA GLU A 660 1.32 14.48 14.35
C GLU A 660 1.92 14.63 15.76
N ASP A 661 3.18 14.22 15.96
CA ASP A 661 3.88 14.40 17.25
C ASP A 661 4.08 15.87 17.62
N ARG A 662 4.17 16.76 16.62
CA ARG A 662 4.22 18.21 16.82
C ARG A 662 2.84 18.83 17.01
N GLY A 663 1.77 18.19 16.55
CA GLY A 663 0.38 18.65 16.64
C GLY A 663 -0.32 18.31 17.96
N GLY A 664 0.14 17.29 18.68
CA GLY A 664 -0.44 16.82 19.95
C GLY A 664 -0.15 17.69 21.19
N ARG A 665 0.37 18.92 21.03
CA ARG A 665 0.59 19.88 22.12
C ARG A 665 -0.13 21.20 21.85
N TYR A 666 -1.46 21.20 21.88
CA TYR A 666 -2.26 22.42 22.03
C TYR A 666 -3.51 22.16 22.87
#